data_AF-A0A0C3B6G5-F1
#
_entry.id   AF-A0A0C3B6G5-F1
#
_cell.length_a   1.000
_cell.length_b   1.000
_cell.length_c   1.000
_cell.angle_alpha   90.00
_cell.angle_beta   90.00
_cell.angle_gamma   90.00
#
_symmetry.space_group_name_H-M   'P 1'
#
loop_
_entity.id
_entity.type
_entity.pdbx_description
1 polymer ?
#
loop_
_entity_poly.entity_id
_entity_poly.type
_entity_poly.pdbx_seq_one_letter_code
_entity_poly.pdbx_strand_id
1 'polypeptide(L)'
;MATGIIQTLVPSDTWVQSVVIRNPILNLYNSRGKSTKKKKKQNIEIWNRTNATTFNDNNTTGIAGSFSPVTIDLSQVSELEVSIYIDQNLVGIPFFLNANLGSDDRVLYTPEPCTCTTAGHNIIYVVIEPSWSSKSFPWGLAGDFAWGVTIVSTKQTILINSSRLEIYALTNVLPAFFKNRIEVIFLRKLPKRMTGHPTSSQQPSKTSGYSYDTIGGKSHFGLEPKGGNFDVTKWTLSTNRGHRVNCYDQAASVQTGLGLAPGPSSMWHIMAPYGYIRSTNLIGVGQCNNPFYERKHTKPMIGNNDPNRTNFKNHAFVETSGHLIADACAGPHLATQTLDAYVLASIEQPGDTESTTTLYNDHPDYGPGTSVNAKITAGVTSLNIVIPLIVPPLTPGEEDITESLDISVKAAMERATILPGRNPAITFTNADLTKIDQLVRSHSNAPVVHHSNRVSTRGSALEWVLQSPGNDPTCIEVVVLASARDAKNYFASYLRRYQAPLEEIFIAPSPGPLRAMAGLCLVSPQDVNHGHAIWVVGNVFAYLNGPMSVEDLYNTYIKEVNQSLIDGASFGEANPLRPVVSDIQGPRQVKVGEEFSLNVSVSGSVHSSVDTGDNDTVVLVSQDPYHSFQFLAEQEGKQTLGFAFAHATTGFVVTEFVEINVVSEAQA
;
A
#
# COMPACT_ATOMS: atom_id res chain seq x y z
N MET A 1 42.20 -45.37 22.33
CA MET A 1 41.97 -45.93 20.98
C MET A 1 40.62 -45.49 20.37
N ALA A 2 40.06 -44.32 20.71
CA ALA A 2 38.75 -43.86 20.20
C ALA A 2 38.81 -42.46 19.53
N THR A 3 39.96 -42.08 18.97
CA THR A 3 40.17 -40.77 18.31
C THR A 3 40.38 -40.87 16.79
N GLY A 4 40.33 -42.08 16.22
CA GLY A 4 40.69 -42.32 14.81
C GLY A 4 39.55 -42.55 13.81
N ILE A 5 38.27 -42.50 14.21
CA ILE A 5 37.14 -42.94 13.34
C ILE A 5 36.13 -41.81 13.02
N ILE A 6 36.29 -40.59 13.56
CA ILE A 6 35.25 -39.55 13.40
C ILE A 6 35.37 -38.76 12.08
N GLN A 7 36.45 -38.94 11.30
CA GLN A 7 36.74 -38.07 10.15
C GLN A 7 35.94 -38.39 8.86
N THR A 8 35.06 -39.40 8.86
CA THR A 8 34.26 -39.81 7.69
C THR A 8 32.75 -39.77 7.91
N LEU A 9 32.28 -39.31 9.07
CA LEU A 9 30.85 -39.14 9.36
C LEU A 9 30.39 -37.72 9.00
N VAL A 10 30.51 -37.33 7.73
CA VAL A 10 29.67 -36.23 7.23
C VAL A 10 28.35 -36.90 6.86
N PRO A 11 27.27 -36.75 7.65
CA PRO A 11 25.97 -37.32 7.31
C PRO A 11 25.52 -36.59 6.05
N SER A 12 25.64 -37.23 4.88
CA SER A 12 25.27 -36.60 3.61
C SER A 12 23.77 -36.27 3.54
N ASP A 13 22.98 -36.90 4.41
CA ASP A 13 21.53 -36.98 4.28
C ASP A 13 20.79 -36.36 5.48
N THR A 14 21.40 -35.48 6.27
CA THR A 14 20.65 -34.71 7.29
C THR A 14 20.27 -33.32 6.76
N TRP A 15 18.99 -32.92 6.88
CA TRP A 15 18.52 -31.61 6.42
C TRP A 15 17.24 -31.13 7.12
N VAL A 16 17.04 -29.83 7.20
CA VAL A 16 15.76 -29.21 7.58
C VAL A 16 14.77 -29.32 6.42
N GLN A 17 13.62 -29.95 6.69
CA GLN A 17 12.54 -30.17 5.73
C GLN A 17 11.53 -29.01 5.72
N SER A 18 11.11 -28.54 6.88
CA SER A 18 10.17 -27.41 7.00
C SER A 18 10.35 -26.68 8.33
N VAL A 19 9.93 -25.41 8.35
CA VAL A 19 9.95 -24.55 9.52
C VAL A 19 8.54 -24.01 9.73
N VAL A 20 8.04 -24.18 10.94
CA VAL A 20 6.68 -23.84 11.34
C VAL A 20 6.74 -22.94 12.57
N ILE A 21 5.98 -21.86 12.56
CA ILE A 21 5.79 -21.00 13.72
C ILE A 21 4.44 -21.26 14.38
N ARG A 22 4.45 -21.34 15.71
CA ARG A 22 3.25 -21.51 16.52
C ARG A 22 2.76 -20.14 16.98
N ASN A 23 1.45 -19.91 16.84
CA ASN A 23 0.76 -18.74 17.38
C ASN A 23 1.41 -17.38 17.04
N PRO A 24 1.60 -17.02 15.76
CA PRO A 24 2.06 -15.69 15.41
C PRO A 24 1.09 -14.63 15.96
N ILE A 25 1.64 -13.56 16.53
CA ILE A 25 0.84 -12.59 17.29
C ILE A 25 0.01 -11.65 16.42
N LEU A 26 0.47 -11.33 15.21
CA LEU A 26 -0.09 -10.32 14.33
C LEU A 26 -0.11 -10.80 12.88
N ASN A 27 -0.99 -10.19 12.08
CA ASN A 27 -1.04 -10.44 10.65
C ASN A 27 -0.08 -9.48 9.94
N LEU A 28 0.80 -10.04 9.12
CA LEU A 28 1.62 -9.26 8.20
C LEU A 28 1.05 -9.36 6.79
N TYR A 29 1.19 -8.27 6.06
CA TYR A 29 0.93 -8.22 4.63
C TYR A 29 2.28 -8.34 3.93
N ASN A 30 2.46 -9.42 3.17
CA ASN A 30 3.69 -9.64 2.42
C ASN A 30 3.81 -8.64 1.25
N SER A 31 4.91 -8.67 0.50
CA SER A 31 5.11 -7.72 -0.62
C SER A 31 4.14 -7.92 -1.79
N ARG A 32 3.32 -8.99 -1.79
CA ARG A 32 2.21 -9.20 -2.74
C ARG A 32 0.87 -8.64 -2.22
N GLY A 33 0.88 -7.95 -1.07
CA GLY A 33 -0.34 -7.49 -0.41
C GLY A 33 -1.20 -8.61 0.18
N LYS A 34 -0.69 -9.85 0.22
CA LYS A 34 -1.43 -10.98 0.80
C LYS A 34 -1.15 -11.04 2.29
N SER A 35 -2.21 -11.13 3.08
CA SER A 35 -2.09 -11.39 4.52
C SER A 35 -1.57 -12.81 4.73
N THR A 36 -0.63 -12.98 5.65
CA THR A 36 -0.15 -14.31 6.08
C THR A 36 -1.14 -15.06 6.97
N LYS A 37 -2.33 -14.49 7.20
CA LYS A 37 -3.36 -15.06 8.08
C LYS A 37 -3.88 -16.41 7.57
N LYS A 38 -3.76 -17.42 8.42
CA LYS A 38 -4.73 -18.53 8.49
C LYS A 38 -5.53 -18.43 9.80
N LYS A 39 -6.60 -19.22 9.95
CA LYS A 39 -7.57 -19.11 11.07
C LYS A 39 -6.86 -19.01 12.43
N LYS A 40 -7.44 -18.26 13.40
CA LYS A 40 -6.85 -18.05 14.74
C LYS A 40 -6.34 -19.38 15.32
N LYS A 41 -5.08 -19.38 15.82
CA LYS A 41 -4.36 -20.53 16.41
C LYS A 41 -3.85 -21.61 15.46
N GLN A 42 -3.76 -21.35 14.15
CA GLN A 42 -3.10 -22.29 13.25
C GLN A 42 -1.59 -22.07 13.23
N ASN A 43 -0.86 -23.18 13.32
CA ASN A 43 0.56 -23.24 13.00
C ASN A 43 0.76 -22.77 11.55
N ILE A 44 1.74 -21.89 11.33
CA ILE A 44 2.05 -21.36 10.01
C ILE A 44 3.38 -21.96 9.55
N GLU A 45 3.33 -22.73 8.46
CA GLU A 45 4.55 -23.12 7.74
C GLU A 45 5.13 -21.90 7.04
N ILE A 46 6.32 -21.48 7.48
CA ILE A 46 7.00 -20.28 6.99
C ILE A 46 8.10 -20.59 5.99
N TRP A 47 8.47 -21.86 5.86
CA TRP A 47 9.38 -22.37 4.84
C TRP A 47 9.24 -23.90 4.71
N ASN A 48 9.37 -24.41 3.48
CA ASN A 48 9.43 -25.84 3.21
C ASN A 48 10.33 -26.14 2.01
N ARG A 49 11.16 -27.18 2.14
CA ARG A 49 12.19 -27.56 1.17
C ARG A 49 11.60 -27.89 -0.20
N THR A 50 10.47 -28.59 -0.25
CA THR A 50 9.85 -29.08 -1.50
C THR A 50 9.38 -27.94 -2.40
N ASN A 51 9.13 -26.76 -1.83
CA ASN A 51 8.61 -25.58 -2.50
C ASN A 51 9.36 -24.30 -2.06
N ALA A 52 10.65 -24.39 -1.76
CA ALA A 52 11.43 -23.29 -1.18
C ALA A 52 11.34 -21.97 -1.97
N THR A 53 11.29 -22.04 -3.30
CA THR A 53 11.16 -20.86 -4.18
C THR A 53 9.84 -20.10 -4.01
N THR A 54 8.78 -20.78 -3.57
CA THR A 54 7.46 -20.15 -3.34
C THR A 54 7.47 -19.21 -2.14
N PHE A 55 8.44 -19.36 -1.23
CA PHE A 55 8.65 -18.49 -0.08
C PHE A 55 9.59 -17.32 -0.38
N ASN A 56 10.39 -17.36 -1.44
CA ASN A 56 11.45 -16.36 -1.65
C ASN A 56 10.90 -15.02 -2.11
N ASP A 57 11.08 -13.97 -1.30
CA ASP A 57 10.71 -12.60 -1.65
C ASP A 57 11.96 -11.70 -1.72
N ASN A 58 12.39 -11.40 -2.94
CA ASN A 58 13.54 -10.53 -3.20
C ASN A 58 13.12 -9.15 -3.73
N ASN A 59 11.86 -8.75 -3.53
CA ASN A 59 11.33 -7.48 -4.07
C ASN A 59 11.89 -6.24 -3.37
N THR A 60 12.65 -6.39 -2.29
CA THR A 60 13.27 -5.29 -1.56
C THR A 60 14.78 -5.31 -1.79
N THR A 61 15.30 -4.30 -2.49
CA THR A 61 16.74 -4.19 -2.79
C THR A 61 17.58 -4.32 -1.52
N GLY A 62 18.55 -5.24 -1.53
CA GLY A 62 19.47 -5.50 -0.42
C GLY A 62 18.87 -6.34 0.73
N ILE A 63 17.62 -6.81 0.61
CA ILE A 63 16.97 -7.62 1.64
C ILE A 63 16.37 -8.88 0.99
N ALA A 64 16.97 -10.00 1.35
CA ALA A 64 16.50 -11.34 1.04
C ALA A 64 15.32 -11.71 1.97
N GLY A 65 14.09 -11.31 1.63
CA GLY A 65 12.89 -11.55 2.42
C GLY A 65 12.16 -12.85 2.10
N SER A 66 10.97 -13.02 2.70
CA SER A 66 10.04 -14.13 2.47
C SER A 66 8.63 -13.63 2.13
N PHE A 67 7.88 -14.41 1.34
CA PHE A 67 6.44 -14.21 1.14
C PHE A 67 5.60 -14.72 2.31
N SER A 68 6.21 -15.39 3.29
CA SER A 68 5.58 -15.84 4.53
C SER A 68 6.21 -15.19 5.77
N PRO A 69 6.25 -13.84 5.85
CA PRO A 69 6.78 -13.16 7.03
C PRO A 69 5.87 -13.41 8.24
N VAL A 70 6.47 -13.56 9.41
CA VAL A 70 5.72 -13.83 10.65
C VAL A 70 6.16 -12.94 11.79
N THR A 71 5.25 -12.74 12.74
CA THR A 71 5.51 -11.99 13.96
C THR A 71 5.54 -12.88 15.18
N ILE A 72 6.44 -12.58 16.10
CA ILE A 72 6.53 -13.18 17.43
C ILE A 72 6.33 -12.12 18.51
N ASP A 73 5.91 -12.55 19.70
CA ASP A 73 5.76 -11.66 20.84
C ASP A 73 7.13 -11.28 21.42
N LEU A 74 7.45 -9.99 21.41
CA LEU A 74 8.70 -9.48 21.97
C LEU A 74 8.86 -9.78 23.47
N SER A 75 7.74 -9.95 24.19
CA SER A 75 7.74 -10.22 25.62
C SER A 75 7.94 -11.71 25.98
N GLN A 76 7.84 -12.61 24.99
CA GLN A 76 7.86 -14.06 25.21
C GLN A 76 9.03 -14.72 24.48
N VAL A 77 9.58 -15.78 25.10
CA VAL A 77 10.48 -16.67 24.38
C VAL A 77 9.65 -17.38 23.32
N SER A 78 10.06 -17.24 22.06
CA SER A 78 9.33 -17.81 20.94
C SER A 78 10.08 -19.01 20.39
N GLU A 79 9.33 -20.06 20.15
CA GLU A 79 9.84 -21.33 19.64
C GLU A 79 9.38 -21.52 18.19
N LEU A 80 10.28 -22.04 17.36
CA LEU A 80 9.97 -22.58 16.04
C LEU A 80 9.95 -24.09 16.11
N GLU A 81 8.95 -24.68 15.47
CA GLU A 81 8.88 -26.11 15.22
C GLU A 81 9.62 -26.40 13.90
N VAL A 82 10.70 -27.16 13.97
CA VAL A 82 11.56 -27.49 12.83
C VAL A 82 11.41 -28.98 12.53
N SER A 83 10.88 -29.31 11.36
CA SER A 83 10.93 -30.68 10.84
C SER A 83 12.30 -30.92 10.22
N ILE A 84 13.05 -31.86 10.76
CA ILE A 84 14.40 -32.22 10.31
C ILE A 84 14.41 -33.70 9.91
N TYR A 85 15.01 -34.00 8.77
CA TYR A 85 15.34 -35.37 8.40
C TYR A 85 16.70 -35.72 9.00
N ILE A 86 16.76 -36.80 9.78
CA ILE A 86 17.94 -37.25 10.52
C ILE A 86 18.51 -38.49 9.84
N ASP A 87 19.79 -38.43 9.49
CA ASP A 87 20.54 -39.58 8.97
C ASP A 87 20.74 -40.67 10.04
N GLN A 88 20.83 -41.93 9.60
CA GLN A 88 21.02 -43.08 10.50
C GLN A 88 22.26 -42.94 11.39
N ASN A 89 23.31 -42.25 10.93
CA ASN A 89 24.53 -42.04 11.70
C ASN A 89 24.39 -41.04 12.85
N LEU A 90 23.33 -40.22 12.87
CA LEU A 90 23.05 -39.27 13.96
C LEU A 90 22.06 -39.82 14.99
N VAL A 91 21.50 -41.01 14.76
CA VAL A 91 20.55 -41.65 15.69
C VAL A 91 21.26 -41.98 17.00
N GLY A 92 20.67 -41.55 18.12
CA GLY A 92 21.21 -41.75 19.46
C GLY A 92 22.38 -40.83 19.83
N ILE A 93 22.86 -39.97 18.93
CA ILE A 93 23.93 -39.01 19.21
C ILE A 93 23.33 -37.68 19.70
N PRO A 94 23.69 -37.19 20.90
CA PRO A 94 23.23 -35.88 21.35
C PRO A 94 23.85 -34.74 20.54
N PHE A 95 23.02 -33.81 20.08
CA PHE A 95 23.44 -32.64 19.29
C PHE A 95 22.64 -31.37 19.61
N PHE A 96 23.17 -30.21 19.23
CA PHE A 96 22.42 -28.95 19.18
C PHE A 96 22.07 -28.62 17.73
N LEU A 97 20.81 -28.31 17.45
CA LEU A 97 20.44 -27.73 16.15
C LEU A 97 20.60 -26.21 16.26
N ASN A 98 21.28 -25.60 15.29
CA ASN A 98 21.47 -24.15 15.22
C ASN A 98 21.26 -23.62 13.79
N ALA A 99 20.90 -22.35 13.69
CA ALA A 99 20.88 -21.62 12.43
C ALA A 99 21.53 -20.25 12.57
N ASN A 100 22.40 -19.92 11.61
CA ASN A 100 23.13 -18.66 11.55
C ASN A 100 22.57 -17.77 10.43
N LEU A 101 22.57 -16.46 10.64
CA LEU A 101 22.15 -15.48 9.63
C LEU A 101 23.35 -14.60 9.25
N GLY A 102 23.99 -14.89 8.12
CA GLY A 102 25.21 -14.20 7.72
C GLY A 102 26.36 -14.45 8.70
N SER A 103 26.93 -13.39 9.27
CA SER A 103 28.00 -13.46 10.28
C SER A 103 27.50 -13.54 11.72
N ASP A 104 26.18 -13.46 11.95
CA ASP A 104 25.63 -13.53 13.30
C ASP A 104 25.59 -15.01 13.74
N ASP A 105 26.43 -15.33 14.74
CA ASP A 105 26.47 -16.66 15.33
C ASP A 105 25.19 -16.94 16.13
N ARG A 106 24.54 -18.08 15.83
CA ARG A 106 23.50 -18.75 16.63
C ARG A 106 22.24 -17.90 16.86
N VAL A 107 21.55 -17.55 15.79
CA VAL A 107 20.27 -16.79 15.84
C VAL A 107 19.10 -17.69 16.26
N LEU A 108 19.07 -18.92 15.75
CA LEU A 108 18.11 -19.96 16.13
C LEU A 108 18.87 -21.12 16.74
N TYR A 109 18.41 -21.66 17.87
CA TYR A 109 19.09 -22.81 18.47
C TYR A 109 18.25 -23.65 19.43
N THR A 110 18.65 -24.89 19.67
CA THR A 110 18.10 -25.71 20.75
C THR A 110 18.77 -25.33 22.09
N PRO A 111 18.03 -24.96 23.14
CA PRO A 111 18.62 -24.58 24.43
C PRO A 111 19.30 -25.76 25.11
N GLU A 112 18.80 -26.97 24.86
CA GLU A 112 19.32 -28.23 25.38
C GLU A 112 19.73 -29.18 24.23
N PRO A 113 20.62 -30.16 24.50
CA PRO A 113 20.91 -31.22 23.56
C PRO A 113 19.66 -32.01 23.16
N CYS A 114 19.51 -32.25 21.87
CA CYS A 114 18.49 -33.11 21.29
C CYS A 114 19.10 -34.47 20.96
N THR A 115 18.31 -35.53 21.12
CA THR A 115 18.67 -36.89 20.68
C THR A 115 17.50 -37.48 19.92
N CYS A 116 17.73 -37.88 18.66
CA CYS A 116 16.71 -38.55 17.86
C CYS A 116 16.86 -40.07 18.00
N THR A 117 15.77 -40.78 18.26
CA THR A 117 15.77 -42.24 18.45
C THR A 117 15.57 -43.02 17.14
N THR A 118 15.16 -42.35 16.07
CA THR A 118 14.94 -42.95 14.75
C THR A 118 15.50 -42.04 13.65
N ALA A 119 16.01 -42.66 12.58
CA ALA A 119 16.30 -41.96 11.33
C ALA A 119 15.02 -41.47 10.67
N GLY A 120 15.14 -40.51 9.74
CA GLY A 120 14.02 -39.92 9.03
C GLY A 120 13.48 -38.63 9.68
N HIS A 121 12.20 -38.32 9.45
CA HIS A 121 11.60 -37.07 9.90
C HIS A 121 11.40 -37.03 11.42
N ASN A 122 12.00 -36.03 12.05
CA ASN A 122 11.88 -35.71 13.46
C ASN A 122 11.42 -34.25 13.61
N ILE A 123 10.79 -33.94 14.73
CA ILE A 123 10.38 -32.56 15.08
C ILE A 123 11.26 -32.07 16.22
N ILE A 124 11.91 -30.93 16.01
CA ILE A 124 12.78 -30.28 17.00
C ILE A 124 12.28 -28.86 17.23
N TYR A 125 12.30 -28.39 18.47
CA TYR A 125 11.96 -27.01 18.82
C TYR A 125 13.23 -26.18 18.97
N VAL A 126 13.28 -25.04 18.30
CA VAL A 126 14.39 -24.08 18.41
C VAL A 126 13.88 -22.75 18.95
N VAL A 127 14.69 -22.11 19.79
CA VAL A 127 14.43 -20.79 20.34
C VAL A 127 14.99 -19.73 19.39
N ILE A 128 14.26 -18.63 19.24
CA ILE A 128 14.69 -17.43 18.52
C ILE A 128 15.25 -16.42 19.53
N GLU A 129 16.57 -16.30 19.60
CA GLU A 129 17.22 -15.37 20.54
C GLU A 129 18.56 -14.87 19.98
N PRO A 130 18.54 -13.90 19.06
CA PRO A 130 19.76 -13.24 18.62
C PRO A 130 20.46 -12.60 19.83
N SER A 131 21.78 -12.71 19.90
CA SER A 131 22.59 -12.17 21.00
C SER A 131 22.44 -10.67 21.22
N TRP A 132 22.09 -9.93 20.17
CA TRP A 132 21.85 -8.49 20.20
C TRP A 132 20.40 -8.12 20.56
N SER A 133 19.45 -9.07 20.52
CA SER A 133 18.02 -8.79 20.69
C SER A 133 17.68 -8.15 22.04
N SER A 134 16.63 -7.32 22.05
CA SER A 134 16.13 -6.65 23.25
C SER A 134 14.63 -6.88 23.38
N LYS A 135 14.14 -7.03 24.61
CA LYS A 135 12.70 -7.11 24.90
C LYS A 135 12.00 -5.74 24.88
N SER A 136 12.76 -4.66 24.75
CA SER A 136 12.25 -3.29 24.82
C SER A 136 12.13 -2.62 23.45
N PHE A 137 12.72 -3.20 22.41
CA PHE A 137 12.72 -2.63 21.06
C PHE A 137 12.37 -3.68 20.02
N PRO A 138 11.50 -3.37 19.05
CA PRO A 138 11.13 -4.32 18.02
C PRO A 138 12.33 -4.58 17.11
N TRP A 139 12.41 -5.81 16.60
CA TRP A 139 13.49 -6.24 15.73
C TRP A 139 13.00 -7.22 14.66
N GLY A 140 13.81 -7.42 13.63
CA GLY A 140 13.50 -8.30 12.51
C GLY A 140 14.70 -9.07 12.02
N LEU A 141 14.45 -10.30 11.58
CA LEU A 141 15.41 -11.18 10.94
C LEU A 141 14.86 -11.54 9.56
N ALA A 142 15.62 -11.28 8.51
CA ALA A 142 15.24 -11.62 7.14
C ALA A 142 16.48 -12.07 6.37
N GLY A 143 16.43 -13.28 5.79
CA GLY A 143 17.51 -13.81 4.97
C GLY A 143 17.55 -15.32 4.90
N ASP A 144 18.65 -15.82 4.35
CA ASP A 144 18.96 -17.24 4.29
C ASP A 144 19.65 -17.67 5.59
N PHE A 145 18.96 -18.51 6.36
CA PHE A 145 19.48 -19.09 7.59
C PHE A 145 20.24 -20.37 7.26
N ALA A 146 21.53 -20.41 7.54
CA ALA A 146 22.36 -21.60 7.36
C ALA A 146 22.22 -22.50 8.59
N TRP A 147 21.63 -23.69 8.41
CA TRP A 147 21.43 -24.64 9.48
C TRP A 147 22.67 -25.51 9.70
N GLY A 148 22.91 -25.85 10.96
CA GLY A 148 23.99 -26.73 11.38
C GLY A 148 23.62 -27.58 12.60
N VAL A 149 24.27 -28.73 12.69
CA VAL A 149 24.15 -29.66 13.82
C VAL A 149 25.48 -29.68 14.56
N THR A 150 25.49 -29.26 15.83
CA THR A 150 26.69 -29.28 16.67
C THR A 150 26.68 -30.49 17.59
N ILE A 151 27.58 -31.44 17.35
CA ILE A 151 27.66 -32.69 18.13
C ILE A 151 28.21 -32.39 19.53
N VAL A 152 27.49 -32.83 20.58
CA VAL A 152 27.82 -32.47 21.97
C VAL A 152 29.21 -32.92 22.40
N SER A 153 29.59 -34.15 21.99
CA SER A 153 30.84 -34.80 22.40
C SER A 153 32.08 -34.21 21.72
N THR A 154 31.97 -33.83 20.45
CA THR A 154 33.11 -33.33 19.66
C THR A 154 33.15 -31.82 19.53
N LYS A 155 32.04 -31.14 19.82
CA LYS A 155 31.82 -29.71 19.55
C LYS A 155 31.93 -29.33 18.07
N GLN A 156 32.00 -30.31 17.16
CA GLN A 156 32.03 -30.08 15.73
C GLN A 156 30.63 -29.68 15.24
N THR A 157 30.55 -28.58 14.51
CA THR A 157 29.35 -28.17 13.78
C THR A 157 29.40 -28.69 12.36
N ILE A 158 28.35 -29.41 11.96
CA ILE A 158 28.15 -29.93 10.61
C ILE A 158 27.08 -29.08 9.96
N LEU A 159 27.44 -28.34 8.91
CA LEU A 159 26.48 -27.57 8.13
C LEU A 159 25.61 -28.52 7.31
N ILE A 160 24.32 -28.22 7.26
CA ILE A 160 23.33 -28.98 6.48
C ILE A 160 22.81 -28.11 5.33
N ASN A 161 21.56 -27.66 5.34
CA ASN A 161 20.99 -26.78 4.31
C ASN A 161 20.68 -25.37 4.83
N SER A 162 20.12 -24.52 3.98
CA SER A 162 19.58 -23.21 4.36
C SER A 162 18.06 -23.13 4.20
N SER A 163 17.45 -22.18 4.92
CA SER A 163 16.04 -21.80 4.76
C SER A 163 15.88 -20.29 4.65
N ARG A 164 15.04 -19.83 3.73
CA ARG A 164 14.67 -18.41 3.63
C ARG A 164 13.58 -18.09 4.65
N LEU A 165 13.92 -17.34 5.70
CA LEU A 165 12.97 -16.97 6.76
C LEU A 165 12.88 -15.46 6.90
N GLU A 166 11.71 -14.99 7.38
CA GLU A 166 11.47 -13.60 7.73
C GLU A 166 10.60 -13.51 8.99
N ILE A 167 11.20 -13.07 10.10
CA ILE A 167 10.64 -13.14 11.45
C ILE A 167 10.79 -11.76 12.11
N TYR A 168 9.72 -11.23 12.68
CA TYR A 168 9.70 -9.95 13.38
C TYR A 168 9.22 -10.09 14.81
N ALA A 169 9.97 -9.60 15.78
CA ALA A 169 9.53 -9.56 17.17
C ALA A 169 8.94 -8.18 17.48
N LEU A 170 7.65 -8.15 17.76
CA LEU A 170 6.85 -6.93 17.94
C LEU A 170 6.00 -7.04 19.21
N THR A 171 5.41 -5.91 19.63
CA THR A 171 4.33 -5.91 20.62
C THR A 171 3.08 -6.63 20.09
N ASN A 172 2.37 -7.33 20.96
CA ASN A 172 1.08 -7.95 20.65
C ASN A 172 -0.10 -6.94 20.70
N VAL A 173 0.13 -5.73 21.22
CA VAL A 173 -0.83 -4.63 21.23
C VAL A 173 -0.31 -3.51 20.34
N LEU A 174 -0.91 -3.37 19.16
CA LEU A 174 -0.55 -2.31 18.23
C LEU A 174 -1.30 -1.01 18.53
N PRO A 175 -0.67 0.15 18.33
CA PRO A 175 -1.36 1.43 18.28
C PRO A 175 -2.51 1.43 17.27
N ALA A 176 -3.56 2.20 17.57
CA ALA A 176 -4.77 2.27 16.75
C ALA A 176 -4.48 2.63 15.29
N PHE A 177 -3.47 3.46 15.03
CA PHE A 177 -3.10 3.89 13.67
C PHE A 177 -2.62 2.74 12.75
N PHE A 178 -2.19 1.59 13.31
CA PHE A 178 -1.89 0.39 12.51
C PHE A 178 -3.13 -0.39 12.08
N LYS A 179 -4.27 -0.26 12.80
CA LYS A 179 -5.51 -0.99 12.52
C LYS A 179 -5.32 -2.51 12.33
N ASN A 180 -4.40 -3.10 13.10
CA ASN A 180 -3.99 -4.52 12.99
C ASN A 180 -3.42 -4.92 11.61
N ARG A 181 -2.89 -3.95 10.84
CA ARG A 181 -2.23 -4.14 9.56
C ARG A 181 -0.83 -3.58 9.62
N ILE A 182 0.16 -4.42 9.30
CA ILE A 182 1.54 -4.00 9.12
C ILE A 182 2.04 -4.54 7.79
N GLU A 183 2.58 -3.65 6.96
CA GLU A 183 3.18 -4.03 5.70
C GLU A 183 4.62 -4.49 5.93
N VAL A 184 4.98 -5.67 5.40
CA VAL A 184 6.32 -6.23 5.56
C VAL A 184 7.39 -5.29 5.01
N ILE A 185 7.06 -4.53 3.97
CA ILE A 185 8.01 -3.62 3.34
C ILE A 185 8.47 -2.53 4.31
N PHE A 186 7.59 -2.04 5.17
CA PHE A 186 7.95 -1.13 6.26
C PHE A 186 8.84 -1.83 7.29
N LEU A 187 8.47 -3.05 7.69
CA LEU A 187 9.25 -3.83 8.67
C LEU A 187 10.66 -4.16 8.19
N ARG A 188 10.87 -4.37 6.88
CA ARG A 188 12.20 -4.53 6.27
C ARG A 188 13.07 -3.29 6.39
N LYS A 189 12.47 -2.11 6.55
CA LYS A 189 13.18 -0.84 6.77
C LYS A 189 13.36 -0.51 8.24
N LEU A 190 12.77 -1.26 9.16
CA LEU A 190 13.19 -1.18 10.54
C LEU A 190 14.70 -1.46 10.59
N PRO A 191 15.48 -0.64 11.31
CA PRO A 191 16.89 -0.93 11.48
C PRO A 191 17.05 -2.37 11.98
N LYS A 192 17.88 -3.17 11.30
CA LYS A 192 18.23 -4.54 11.73
C LYS A 192 18.71 -4.61 13.19
N ARG A 193 19.07 -3.46 13.77
CA ARG A 193 19.50 -3.23 15.15
C ARG A 193 18.88 -1.94 15.71
N MET A 194 17.61 -1.94 16.12
CA MET A 194 17.08 -0.90 17.04
C MET A 194 17.54 -1.10 18.49
N THR A 195 18.45 -2.03 18.70
CA THR A 195 18.97 -2.42 19.99
C THR A 195 19.91 -1.33 20.48
N GLY A 196 19.71 -0.83 21.70
CA GLY A 196 20.45 0.27 22.33
C GLY A 196 21.95 0.06 22.52
N HIS A 197 22.60 -0.81 21.74
CA HIS A 197 24.05 -0.90 21.63
C HIS A 197 24.54 -0.31 20.29
N PRO A 198 25.15 0.88 20.31
CA PRO A 198 25.79 1.46 19.14
C PRO A 198 27.09 0.68 18.88
N THR A 199 27.08 -0.26 17.94
CA THR A 199 28.33 -0.59 17.25
C THR A 199 28.63 0.55 16.29
N SER A 200 29.71 1.27 16.58
CA SER A 200 30.14 2.60 16.17
C SER A 200 30.29 2.92 14.66
N SER A 201 29.77 2.12 13.72
CA SER A 201 30.09 2.28 12.29
C SER A 201 28.92 2.49 11.32
N GLN A 202 27.66 2.44 11.76
CA GLN A 202 26.52 2.76 10.89
C GLN A 202 25.75 3.96 11.42
N GLN A 203 26.24 5.16 11.08
CA GLN A 203 25.43 6.37 11.25
C GLN A 203 24.15 6.24 10.40
N PRO A 204 22.95 6.37 11.01
CA PRO A 204 21.66 6.40 10.31
C PRO A 204 21.57 7.46 9.20
N SER A 205 22.40 8.51 9.26
CA SER A 205 22.34 9.67 8.37
C SER A 205 22.72 9.40 6.91
N LYS A 206 23.49 8.33 6.61
CA LYS A 206 23.85 7.95 5.23
C LYS A 206 23.07 6.76 4.67
N THR A 207 22.35 6.01 5.49
CA THR A 207 21.84 4.68 5.14
C THR A 207 20.37 4.65 4.73
N SER A 208 19.62 5.74 4.91
CA SER A 208 18.22 5.83 4.49
C SER A 208 18.04 6.34 3.05
N GLY A 209 19.06 6.98 2.48
CA GLY A 209 19.01 7.53 1.13
C GLY A 209 17.93 8.60 0.91
N TYR A 210 17.47 9.23 2.00
CA TYR A 210 16.73 10.49 1.96
C TYR A 210 17.68 11.68 2.10
N SER A 211 17.21 12.86 1.73
CA SER A 211 17.84 14.15 2.04
C SER A 211 16.85 15.06 2.74
N TYR A 212 17.28 15.86 3.72
CA TYR A 212 16.42 16.88 4.29
C TYR A 212 15.95 17.88 3.22
N ASP A 213 14.70 18.37 3.31
CA ASP A 213 14.21 19.46 2.47
C ASP A 213 14.78 20.82 2.91
N THR A 214 15.97 21.12 2.41
CA THR A 214 16.78 22.30 2.73
C THR A 214 16.32 23.58 2.03
N ILE A 215 15.21 23.54 1.26
CA ILE A 215 14.62 24.75 0.65
C ILE A 215 13.52 25.30 1.55
N GLY A 216 12.54 24.46 1.89
CA GLY A 216 11.33 24.90 2.59
C GLY A 216 10.96 24.10 3.83
N GLY A 217 11.61 22.97 4.07
CA GLY A 217 11.23 22.05 5.15
C GLY A 217 9.83 21.47 4.97
N LYS A 218 9.37 21.28 3.72
CA LYS A 218 8.03 20.76 3.42
C LYS A 218 7.96 19.26 3.72
N SER A 219 6.84 18.78 4.28
CA SER A 219 6.59 17.33 4.42
C SER A 219 6.25 16.73 3.05
N HIS A 220 6.76 15.53 2.80
CA HIS A 220 6.54 14.80 1.55
C HIS A 220 5.63 13.56 1.72
N PHE A 221 5.29 13.21 2.96
CA PHE A 221 4.58 11.98 3.32
C PHE A 221 3.33 12.19 4.21
N GLY A 222 2.71 13.37 4.10
CA GLY A 222 1.31 13.59 4.51
C GLY A 222 1.09 14.24 5.88
N LEU A 223 2.13 14.81 6.49
CA LEU A 223 2.03 15.28 7.88
C LEU A 223 2.25 16.79 8.03
N GLU A 224 1.52 17.31 9.00
CA GLU A 224 1.57 18.70 9.44
C GLU A 224 2.06 18.79 10.89
N PRO A 225 2.27 19.99 11.45
CA PRO A 225 2.66 20.12 12.85
C PRO A 225 1.80 19.30 13.82
N LYS A 226 0.47 19.24 13.61
CA LYS A 226 -0.42 18.50 14.52
C LYS A 226 -0.36 16.97 14.35
N GLY A 227 0.43 16.46 13.41
CA GLY A 227 0.38 15.08 12.96
C GLY A 227 -0.64 14.87 11.85
N GLY A 228 -1.19 13.66 11.74
CA GLY A 228 -2.15 13.28 10.69
C GLY A 228 -1.92 11.88 10.14
N ASN A 229 -2.18 11.72 8.84
CA ASN A 229 -1.96 10.49 8.09
C ASN A 229 -0.50 10.41 7.62
N PHE A 230 0.18 9.31 7.95
CA PHE A 230 1.52 9.05 7.43
C PHE A 230 1.45 8.05 6.28
N ASP A 231 1.87 8.48 5.09
CA ASP A 231 2.04 7.60 3.92
C ASP A 231 3.33 6.77 4.06
N VAL A 232 3.28 5.79 4.97
CA VAL A 232 4.40 4.92 5.31
C VAL A 232 4.83 4.05 4.12
N THR A 233 3.92 3.69 3.22
CA THR A 233 4.24 2.93 2.01
C THR A 233 5.04 3.78 1.04
N LYS A 234 4.59 5.00 0.72
CA LYS A 234 5.35 5.93 -0.13
C LYS A 234 6.68 6.27 0.49
N TRP A 235 6.73 6.52 1.80
CA TRP A 235 7.97 6.71 2.54
C TRP A 235 8.90 5.51 2.29
N THR A 236 8.48 4.31 2.67
CA THR A 236 9.28 3.08 2.53
C THR A 236 9.80 2.83 1.10
N LEU A 237 8.99 3.12 0.08
CA LEU A 237 9.36 2.96 -1.34
C LEU A 237 10.29 4.07 -1.86
N SER A 238 10.29 5.24 -1.23
CA SER A 238 11.14 6.38 -1.55
C SER A 238 12.56 6.30 -0.97
N THR A 239 12.82 5.35 -0.07
CA THR A 239 14.16 5.10 0.50
C THR A 239 15.18 4.82 -0.63
N ASN A 240 16.40 5.36 -0.54
CA ASN A 240 17.48 5.22 -1.53
C ASN A 240 17.23 5.81 -2.92
N ARG A 241 16.21 6.68 -3.07
CA ARG A 241 15.93 7.38 -4.34
C ARG A 241 16.16 8.88 -4.26
N GLY A 242 16.81 9.37 -3.20
CA GLY A 242 17.11 10.79 -3.03
C GLY A 242 15.87 11.65 -2.76
N HIS A 243 14.79 11.05 -2.25
CA HIS A 243 13.61 11.83 -1.90
C HIS A 243 13.88 12.74 -0.71
N ARG A 244 13.19 13.88 -0.73
CA ARG A 244 13.25 14.86 0.35
C ARG A 244 12.34 14.46 1.51
N VAL A 245 12.78 14.74 2.72
CA VAL A 245 12.03 14.55 3.97
C VAL A 245 12.15 15.79 4.84
N ASN A 246 11.21 16.01 5.75
CA ASN A 246 11.35 17.00 6.80
C ASN A 246 11.26 16.39 8.22
N CYS A 247 11.19 17.24 9.25
CA CYS A 247 11.10 16.80 10.63
C CYS A 247 9.79 16.04 10.94
N TYR A 248 8.67 16.39 10.31
CA TYR A 248 7.41 15.65 10.47
C TYR A 248 7.53 14.24 9.90
N ASP A 249 8.07 14.09 8.69
CA ASP A 249 8.25 12.79 8.04
C ASP A 249 9.14 11.86 8.89
N GLN A 250 10.22 12.41 9.45
CA GLN A 250 11.13 11.65 10.31
C GLN A 250 10.49 11.31 11.67
N ALA A 251 9.82 12.26 12.33
CA ALA A 251 9.11 12.00 13.58
C ALA A 251 8.03 10.92 13.39
N ALA A 252 7.36 10.88 12.24
CA ALA A 252 6.38 9.85 11.91
C ALA A 252 6.97 8.48 11.77
N SER A 253 8.10 8.38 11.07
CA SER A 253 8.82 7.11 10.94
C SER A 253 9.25 6.58 12.31
N VAL A 254 9.73 7.48 13.19
CA VAL A 254 10.13 7.14 14.56
C VAL A 254 8.92 6.74 15.40
N GLN A 255 7.83 7.50 15.40
CA GLN A 255 6.62 7.18 16.18
C GLN A 255 6.00 5.86 15.72
N THR A 256 5.94 5.63 14.41
CA THR A 256 5.43 4.38 13.81
C THR A 256 6.30 3.21 14.21
N GLY A 257 7.63 3.33 14.13
CA GLY A 257 8.56 2.27 14.55
C GLY A 257 8.51 1.98 16.05
N LEU A 258 8.47 3.02 16.89
CA LEU A 258 8.31 2.89 18.34
C LEU A 258 6.96 2.29 18.73
N GLY A 259 5.92 2.53 17.94
CA GLY A 259 4.60 1.91 18.13
C GLY A 259 4.61 0.38 18.01
N LEU A 260 5.67 -0.21 17.47
CA LEU A 260 5.85 -1.66 17.43
C LEU A 260 6.56 -2.23 18.68
N ALA A 261 7.02 -1.37 19.58
CA ALA A 261 7.61 -1.75 20.86
C ALA A 261 6.53 -1.99 21.94
N PRO A 262 6.79 -2.86 22.94
CA PRO A 262 5.96 -2.94 24.14
C PRO A 262 6.02 -1.66 24.97
N GLY A 263 4.89 -1.29 25.56
CA GLY A 263 4.80 -0.16 26.49
C GLY A 263 3.73 0.87 26.08
N PRO A 264 3.58 1.95 26.87
CA PRO A 264 2.67 3.01 26.52
C PRO A 264 3.10 3.71 25.24
N SER A 265 2.13 4.32 24.56
CA SER A 265 2.34 4.99 23.28
C SER A 265 3.40 6.07 23.37
N SER A 266 4.26 6.14 22.35
CA SER A 266 5.18 7.25 22.17
C SER A 266 4.42 8.55 21.91
N MET A 267 4.96 9.67 22.42
CA MET A 267 4.34 10.99 22.33
C MET A 267 5.01 11.81 21.24
N TRP A 268 4.20 12.44 20.39
CA TRP A 268 4.70 13.35 19.37
C TRP A 268 4.80 14.76 19.92
N HIS A 269 5.98 15.37 19.83
CA HIS A 269 6.21 16.74 20.26
C HIS A 269 6.40 17.66 19.06
N ILE A 270 5.75 18.83 19.11
CA ILE A 270 6.12 19.99 18.31
C ILE A 270 6.68 21.06 19.22
N MET A 271 7.85 21.58 18.88
CA MET A 271 8.43 22.73 19.56
C MET A 271 8.45 23.93 18.63
N ALA A 272 7.83 25.03 19.05
CA ALA A 272 7.79 26.29 18.33
C ALA A 272 7.82 27.48 19.33
N PRO A 273 8.83 28.36 19.28
CA PRO A 273 9.99 28.33 18.37
C PRO A 273 10.92 27.15 18.67
N TYR A 274 11.75 26.75 17.69
CA TYR A 274 12.86 25.80 17.89
C TYR A 274 14.21 26.51 17.90
N GLY A 275 14.55 27.26 16.84
CA GLY A 275 15.74 28.13 16.81
C GLY A 275 16.90 27.58 15.98
N TYR A 276 18.10 28.14 16.22
CA TYR A 276 19.33 27.75 15.53
C TYR A 276 19.86 26.44 16.10
N ILE A 277 20.04 25.44 15.24
CA ILE A 277 20.57 24.14 15.63
C ILE A 277 22.06 24.20 15.89
N ARG A 278 22.54 23.52 16.92
CA ARG A 278 23.97 23.20 17.06
C ARG A 278 24.43 22.37 15.85
N SER A 279 25.73 22.32 15.62
CA SER A 279 26.30 21.42 14.60
C SER A 279 25.88 19.98 14.89
N THR A 280 25.07 19.41 14.01
CA THR A 280 24.55 18.05 14.12
C THR A 280 24.59 17.36 12.76
N ASN A 281 24.31 16.04 12.74
CA ASN A 281 24.10 15.34 11.48
C ASN A 281 22.65 15.55 11.03
N LEU A 282 22.40 16.45 10.09
CA LEU A 282 21.07 16.57 9.50
C LEU A 282 20.86 15.43 8.49
N ILE A 283 19.69 14.80 8.51
CA ILE A 283 19.35 13.62 7.68
C ILE A 283 19.72 13.84 6.20
N GLY A 284 20.56 12.96 5.66
CA GLY A 284 21.03 13.00 4.27
C GLY A 284 21.92 14.18 3.86
N VAL A 285 22.21 15.09 4.79
CA VAL A 285 23.13 16.23 4.58
C VAL A 285 24.47 15.98 5.27
N GLY A 286 24.45 15.38 6.46
CA GLY A 286 25.63 15.25 7.31
C GLY A 286 25.79 16.45 8.25
N GLN A 287 27.03 16.82 8.58
CA GLN A 287 27.29 17.96 9.47
C GLN A 287 26.62 19.23 8.95
N CYS A 288 25.76 19.82 9.78
CA CYS A 288 24.93 20.94 9.43
C CYS A 288 24.60 21.78 10.68
N ASN A 289 24.69 23.10 10.56
CA ASN A 289 24.17 24.08 11.51
C ASN A 289 23.26 25.13 10.83
N ASN A 290 22.98 24.94 9.53
CA ASN A 290 22.24 25.84 8.66
C ASN A 290 21.24 25.02 7.79
N PRO A 291 20.09 24.61 8.35
CA PRO A 291 19.23 23.57 7.76
C PRO A 291 18.56 23.98 6.45
N PHE A 292 18.42 25.27 6.15
CA PHE A 292 17.83 25.78 4.91
C PHE A 292 18.87 26.45 4.00
N TYR A 293 20.08 25.88 3.93
CA TYR A 293 21.19 26.47 3.19
C TYR A 293 20.91 26.63 1.69
N GLU A 294 20.17 25.72 1.06
CA GLU A 294 19.82 25.81 -0.37
C GLU A 294 18.98 27.06 -0.66
N ARG A 295 18.03 27.39 0.22
CA ARG A 295 17.19 28.60 0.11
C ARG A 295 18.01 29.89 0.12
N LYS A 296 19.12 29.90 0.86
CA LYS A 296 20.02 31.05 1.00
C LYS A 296 21.25 30.97 0.10
N HIS A 297 21.39 29.92 -0.71
CA HIS A 297 22.58 29.63 -1.52
C HIS A 297 23.88 29.63 -0.68
N THR A 298 23.82 29.05 0.52
CA THR A 298 24.94 28.95 1.47
C THR A 298 25.39 27.50 1.63
N LYS A 299 26.35 27.24 2.53
CA LYS A 299 26.82 25.89 2.87
C LYS A 299 26.01 25.32 4.05
N PRO A 300 25.90 23.98 4.19
CA PRO A 300 25.27 23.34 5.37
C PRO A 300 25.94 23.74 6.70
N MET A 301 27.24 24.00 6.65
CA MET A 301 28.06 24.49 7.76
C MET A 301 28.56 25.89 7.46
N ILE A 302 28.19 26.85 8.30
CA ILE A 302 28.71 28.23 8.27
C ILE A 302 28.97 28.73 9.69
N GLY A 303 29.51 29.95 9.84
CA GLY A 303 29.76 30.53 11.16
C GLY A 303 28.46 30.71 11.96
N ASN A 304 28.51 30.53 13.28
CA ASN A 304 27.31 30.61 14.12
C ASN A 304 26.63 32.00 14.11
N ASN A 305 27.40 33.05 13.80
CA ASN A 305 26.96 34.43 13.68
C ASN A 305 26.87 34.91 12.21
N ASP A 306 26.93 34.00 11.24
CA ASP A 306 26.76 34.37 9.84
C ASP A 306 25.31 34.85 9.61
N PRO A 307 25.09 36.06 9.09
CA PRO A 307 23.73 36.61 8.90
C PRO A 307 22.89 35.82 7.89
N ASN A 308 23.50 34.93 7.09
CA ASN A 308 22.79 34.04 6.18
C ASN A 308 22.45 32.68 6.79
N ARG A 309 22.79 32.45 8.07
CA ARG A 309 22.38 31.24 8.79
C ARG A 309 20.88 31.19 8.94
N THR A 310 20.34 30.01 8.74
CA THR A 310 18.92 29.73 8.86
C THR A 310 18.64 28.94 10.13
N ASN A 311 17.42 29.08 10.65
CA ASN A 311 16.93 28.42 11.85
C ASN A 311 15.71 27.57 11.54
N PHE A 312 15.37 26.64 12.44
CA PHE A 312 14.06 26.00 12.43
C PHE A 312 13.03 26.89 13.13
N LYS A 313 11.95 27.22 12.43
CA LYS A 313 10.79 27.90 13.06
C LYS A 313 10.10 26.98 14.06
N ASN A 314 10.01 25.70 13.72
CA ASN A 314 9.52 24.65 14.59
C ASN A 314 10.20 23.34 14.24
N HIS A 315 10.09 22.34 15.13
CA HIS A 315 10.64 21.02 14.92
C HIS A 315 9.76 19.95 15.55
N ALA A 316 9.72 18.77 14.93
CA ALA A 316 9.00 17.62 15.42
C ALA A 316 9.96 16.50 15.82
N PHE A 317 9.69 15.88 16.96
CA PHE A 317 10.43 14.75 17.50
C PHE A 317 9.52 13.89 18.37
N VAL A 318 10.00 12.74 18.81
CA VAL A 318 9.19 11.75 19.51
C VAL A 318 9.77 11.47 20.89
N GLU A 319 8.92 11.48 21.91
CA GLU A 319 9.25 11.04 23.26
C GLU A 319 8.82 9.58 23.45
N THR A 320 9.73 8.76 23.93
CA THR A 320 9.47 7.36 24.28
C THR A 320 8.65 7.25 25.57
N SER A 321 8.14 6.04 25.84
CA SER A 321 7.47 5.72 27.11
C SER A 321 8.32 5.98 28.36
N GLY A 322 9.64 5.98 28.23
CA GLY A 322 10.59 6.29 29.32
C GLY A 322 10.91 7.78 29.46
N HIS A 323 10.16 8.67 28.81
CA HIS A 323 10.42 10.13 28.79
C HIS A 323 11.78 10.51 28.18
N LEU A 324 12.24 9.72 27.21
CA LEU A 324 13.50 9.96 26.47
C LEU A 324 13.20 10.33 25.01
N ILE A 325 13.96 11.28 24.46
CA ILE A 325 13.72 11.86 23.13
C ILE A 325 14.45 11.10 22.02
N ALA A 326 13.68 10.70 21.00
CA ALA A 326 14.15 10.19 19.73
C ALA A 326 13.92 11.22 18.62
N ASP A 327 14.97 11.50 17.85
CA ASP A 327 14.94 12.42 16.71
C ASP A 327 15.85 11.91 15.59
N ALA A 328 15.23 11.54 14.46
CA ALA A 328 15.91 11.06 13.27
C ALA A 328 16.20 12.16 12.24
N CYS A 329 15.69 13.39 12.45
CA CYS A 329 15.86 14.51 11.55
C CYS A 329 17.15 15.27 11.83
N ALA A 330 17.29 15.79 13.06
CA ALA A 330 18.41 16.63 13.48
C ALA A 330 19.32 15.85 14.45
N GLY A 331 19.86 14.70 14.01
CA GLY A 331 20.56 13.77 14.91
C GLY A 331 21.33 12.63 14.20
N PRO A 332 21.51 11.48 14.85
CA PRO A 332 20.41 10.85 15.55
C PRO A 332 20.44 11.07 17.06
N HIS A 333 19.30 11.45 17.63
CA HIS A 333 19.04 11.32 19.07
C HIS A 333 18.34 9.98 19.29
N LEU A 334 18.97 9.10 20.07
CA LEU A 334 18.64 7.67 20.14
C LEU A 334 17.81 7.31 21.38
N ALA A 335 16.92 8.20 21.83
CA ALA A 335 16.17 8.01 23.07
C ALA A 335 17.04 7.75 24.30
N THR A 336 18.13 8.52 24.45
CA THR A 336 19.05 8.44 25.60
C THR A 336 19.04 9.69 26.48
N GLN A 337 18.27 10.70 26.09
CA GLN A 337 18.27 12.03 26.71
C GLN A 337 16.85 12.42 27.11
N THR A 338 16.70 13.10 28.25
CA THR A 338 15.45 13.78 28.63
C THR A 338 15.18 14.96 27.68
N LEU A 339 13.96 15.51 27.73
CA LEU A 339 13.60 16.68 26.91
C LEU A 339 14.54 17.88 27.12
N ASP A 340 14.87 18.24 28.35
CA ASP A 340 15.80 19.34 28.65
C ASP A 340 17.20 19.08 28.11
N ALA A 341 17.72 17.86 28.30
CA ALA A 341 19.04 17.48 27.80
C ALA A 341 19.08 17.47 26.26
N TYR A 342 18.00 17.02 25.61
CA TYR A 342 17.84 17.08 24.15
C TYR A 342 17.82 18.52 23.65
N VAL A 343 17.05 19.42 24.28
CA VAL A 343 16.99 20.85 23.92
C VAL A 343 18.36 21.49 24.00
N LEU A 344 19.07 21.30 25.13
CA LEU A 344 20.41 21.87 25.32
C LEU A 344 21.41 21.32 24.31
N ALA A 345 21.31 20.04 23.95
CA ALA A 345 22.19 19.40 22.97
C ALA A 345 21.87 19.79 21.51
N SER A 346 20.63 20.17 21.21
CA SER A 346 20.17 20.38 19.83
C SER A 346 20.11 21.85 19.42
N ILE A 347 19.81 22.75 20.37
CA ILE A 347 19.55 24.17 20.11
C ILE A 347 20.65 25.01 20.77
N GLU A 348 21.16 26.00 20.05
CA GLU A 348 22.05 27.01 20.64
C GLU A 348 21.27 27.93 21.57
N GLN A 349 21.80 28.13 22.79
CA GLN A 349 21.19 28.95 23.83
C GLN A 349 21.97 30.26 24.04
N PRO A 350 21.29 31.38 24.36
CA PRO A 350 21.94 32.59 24.81
C PRO A 350 22.82 32.32 26.03
N GLY A 351 24.10 32.71 25.95
CA GLY A 351 25.07 32.51 27.04
C GLY A 351 25.93 31.23 26.95
N ASP A 352 25.73 30.37 25.96
CA ASP A 352 26.67 29.27 25.66
C ASP A 352 28.07 29.82 25.37
N THR A 353 29.07 29.50 26.20
CA THR A 353 30.42 30.09 26.12
C THR A 353 31.25 29.66 24.90
N GLU A 354 30.87 28.58 24.22
CA GLU A 354 31.67 27.97 23.15
C GLU A 354 30.97 27.96 21.77
N SER A 355 29.70 28.36 21.69
CA SER A 355 28.92 28.26 20.44
C SER A 355 27.76 29.25 20.32
N THR A 356 27.77 30.36 21.06
CA THR A 356 26.64 31.31 21.06
C THR A 356 26.47 31.98 19.70
N THR A 357 25.26 31.83 19.13
CA THR A 357 24.80 32.74 18.09
C THR A 357 24.32 34.06 18.69
N THR A 358 24.78 35.18 18.15
CA THR A 358 24.27 36.53 18.45
C THR A 358 23.02 36.85 17.64
N LEU A 359 22.66 36.00 16.67
CA LEU A 359 21.57 36.25 15.71
C LEU A 359 20.19 36.32 16.38
N TYR A 360 20.02 35.81 17.60
CA TYR A 360 18.78 36.00 18.36
C TYR A 360 18.55 37.47 18.75
N ASN A 361 19.62 38.28 18.91
CA ASN A 361 19.50 39.70 19.21
C ASN A 361 18.99 40.50 18.01
N ASP A 362 19.35 40.06 16.80
CA ASP A 362 18.97 40.72 15.54
C ASP A 362 17.55 40.33 15.08
N HIS A 363 16.98 39.30 15.71
CA HIS A 363 15.73 38.65 15.32
C HIS A 363 14.84 38.35 16.54
N PRO A 364 14.30 39.39 17.22
CA PRO A 364 13.56 39.23 18.48
C PRO A 364 12.29 38.39 18.35
N ASP A 365 11.73 38.27 17.14
CA ASP A 365 10.58 37.41 16.85
C ASP A 365 10.92 35.90 16.88
N TYR A 366 12.20 35.55 16.98
CA TYR A 366 12.71 34.19 16.97
C TYR A 366 13.57 33.97 18.23
N GLY A 367 13.02 33.32 19.25
CA GLY A 367 13.78 32.89 20.42
C GLY A 367 14.34 31.46 20.26
N PRO A 368 15.35 31.08 21.07
CA PRO A 368 15.71 29.68 21.24
C PRO A 368 14.52 28.91 21.83
N GLY A 369 14.27 27.72 21.29
CA GLY A 369 13.32 26.79 21.89
C GLY A 369 13.80 26.32 23.26
N THR A 370 12.86 26.15 24.17
CA THR A 370 13.06 25.54 25.50
C THR A 370 12.08 24.37 25.65
N SER A 371 12.27 23.54 26.68
CA SER A 371 11.35 22.42 26.94
C SER A 371 9.90 22.86 27.15
N VAL A 372 9.65 24.06 27.70
CA VAL A 372 8.29 24.59 27.84
C VAL A 372 7.62 24.93 26.50
N ASN A 373 8.40 25.05 25.41
CA ASN A 373 7.86 25.25 24.07
C ASN A 373 7.46 23.94 23.38
N ALA A 374 7.84 22.79 23.92
CA ALA A 374 7.47 21.48 23.38
C ALA A 374 6.03 21.14 23.78
N LYS A 375 5.14 21.04 22.78
CA LYS A 375 3.74 20.66 22.97
C LYS A 375 3.50 19.27 22.43
N ILE A 376 2.85 18.43 23.22
CA ILE A 376 2.35 17.13 22.77
C ILE A 376 1.20 17.36 21.79
N THR A 377 1.23 16.67 20.66
CA THR A 377 0.15 16.67 19.67
C THR A 377 -0.22 15.23 19.30
N ALA A 378 -1.19 15.04 18.41
CA ALA A 378 -1.68 13.71 18.05
C ALA A 378 -0.60 12.85 17.35
N GLY A 379 0.26 13.47 16.53
CA GLY A 379 1.23 12.73 15.72
C GLY A 379 0.54 11.84 14.68
N VAL A 380 1.06 10.63 14.47
CA VAL A 380 0.48 9.66 13.54
C VAL A 380 -0.87 9.17 14.07
N THR A 381 -1.93 9.49 13.35
CA THR A 381 -3.31 9.06 13.67
C THR A 381 -3.79 7.95 12.77
N SER A 382 -3.19 7.83 11.59
CA SER A 382 -3.46 6.78 10.61
C SER A 382 -2.24 6.52 9.72
N LEU A 383 -2.17 5.32 9.18
CA LEU A 383 -1.16 4.91 8.20
C LEU A 383 -1.83 4.65 6.87
N ASN A 384 -1.17 5.07 5.79
CA ASN A 384 -1.54 4.71 4.42
C ASN A 384 -3.04 4.89 4.15
N ILE A 385 -3.65 5.98 4.63
CA ILE A 385 -4.86 6.49 4.00
C ILE A 385 -4.41 7.03 2.63
N VAL A 386 -4.11 6.09 1.74
CA VAL A 386 -4.25 6.27 0.33
C VAL A 386 -5.75 6.35 0.17
N ILE A 387 -6.29 7.57 0.30
CA ILE A 387 -7.36 7.94 -0.60
C ILE A 387 -6.77 7.61 -1.97
N PRO A 388 -7.22 6.58 -2.69
CA PRO A 388 -6.70 6.33 -4.02
C PRO A 388 -7.07 7.60 -4.77
N LEU A 389 -6.07 8.47 -5.00
CA LEU A 389 -6.28 9.74 -5.68
C LEU A 389 -6.95 9.49 -7.02
N ILE A 390 -6.77 8.29 -7.58
CA ILE A 390 -7.52 7.73 -8.68
C ILE A 390 -7.63 6.22 -8.42
N VAL A 391 -8.80 5.70 -8.03
CA VAL A 391 -9.09 4.28 -8.33
C VAL A 391 -9.16 4.25 -9.86
N PRO A 392 -8.30 3.50 -10.58
CA PRO A 392 -8.38 3.45 -12.04
C PRO A 392 -9.83 3.14 -12.43
N PRO A 393 -10.37 3.59 -13.56
CA PRO A 393 -11.70 3.16 -13.96
C PRO A 393 -11.83 1.63 -14.00
N LEU A 394 -12.99 1.08 -13.63
CA LEU A 394 -13.26 -0.35 -13.83
C LEU A 394 -13.71 -0.50 -15.29
N THR A 395 -13.02 -1.31 -16.09
CA THR A 395 -13.59 -1.73 -17.37
C THR A 395 -14.84 -2.55 -17.08
N PRO A 396 -16.04 -2.20 -17.58
CA PRO A 396 -17.23 -3.01 -17.33
C PRO A 396 -16.99 -4.42 -17.91
N GLY A 397 -16.75 -5.43 -17.08
CA GLY A 397 -16.22 -6.71 -17.58
C GLY A 397 -15.34 -7.46 -16.61
N GLU A 398 -14.48 -6.74 -15.88
CA GLU A 398 -13.49 -7.34 -14.99
C GLU A 398 -14.15 -7.89 -13.72
N GLU A 399 -14.25 -9.22 -13.63
CA GLU A 399 -14.55 -9.92 -12.39
C GLU A 399 -13.28 -10.56 -11.85
N ASP A 400 -12.77 -10.07 -10.72
CA ASP A 400 -11.82 -10.88 -9.97
C ASP A 400 -11.83 -10.62 -8.44
N ILE A 401 -11.81 -11.74 -7.71
CA ILE A 401 -11.26 -12.00 -6.34
C ILE A 401 -12.11 -11.74 -5.04
N THR A 402 -12.54 -12.89 -4.47
CA THR A 402 -12.66 -13.37 -3.05
C THR A 402 -13.75 -12.90 -2.06
N GLU A 403 -14.39 -13.91 -1.43
CA GLU A 403 -15.40 -13.88 -0.35
C GLU A 403 -15.01 -13.13 0.95
N SER A 404 -13.73 -12.80 1.20
CA SER A 404 -13.33 -12.23 2.50
C SER A 404 -13.36 -10.69 2.56
N LEU A 405 -13.43 -10.00 1.41
CA LEU A 405 -13.69 -8.57 1.30
C LEU A 405 -15.18 -8.19 1.48
N ASP A 406 -16.07 -9.18 1.63
CA ASP A 406 -17.50 -8.92 1.59
C ASP A 406 -18.07 -8.23 2.83
N ILE A 407 -17.44 -8.29 4.01
CA ILE A 407 -18.05 -7.70 5.22
C ILE A 407 -18.01 -6.16 5.19
N SER A 408 -16.87 -5.55 4.86
CA SER A 408 -16.75 -4.08 4.80
C SER A 408 -17.54 -3.52 3.62
N VAL A 409 -17.51 -4.20 2.47
CA VAL A 409 -18.28 -3.83 1.29
C VAL A 409 -19.77 -3.95 1.57
N LYS A 410 -20.22 -5.06 2.18
CA LYS A 410 -21.62 -5.21 2.59
C LYS A 410 -22.05 -4.12 3.56
N ALA A 411 -21.24 -3.80 4.58
CA ALA A 411 -21.53 -2.71 5.51
C ALA A 411 -21.59 -1.35 4.79
N ALA A 412 -20.70 -1.09 3.83
CA ALA A 412 -20.74 0.12 3.01
C ALA A 412 -21.97 0.17 2.10
N MET A 413 -22.37 -0.94 1.49
CA MET A 413 -23.60 -1.08 0.70
C MET A 413 -24.85 -0.84 1.55
N GLU A 414 -24.88 -1.37 2.78
CA GLU A 414 -25.96 -1.13 3.75
C GLU A 414 -26.02 0.35 4.14
N ARG A 415 -24.87 1.00 4.40
CA ARG A 415 -24.80 2.46 4.63
C ARG A 415 -25.26 3.28 3.43
N ALA A 416 -24.91 2.83 2.22
CA ALA A 416 -25.26 3.48 0.97
C ALA A 416 -26.75 3.39 0.64
N THR A 417 -27.43 2.36 1.16
CA THR A 417 -28.84 2.10 0.91
C THR A 417 -29.71 3.18 1.54
N ILE A 418 -30.64 3.71 0.74
CA ILE A 418 -31.57 4.75 1.20
C ILE A 418 -32.69 4.10 2.01
N LEU A 419 -33.08 4.76 3.10
CA LEU A 419 -34.10 4.23 4.01
C LEU A 419 -35.42 3.98 3.24
N PRO A 420 -36.00 2.77 3.34
CA PRO A 420 -37.26 2.44 2.68
C PRO A 420 -38.36 3.42 3.08
N GLY A 421 -39.11 3.96 2.10
CA GLY A 421 -40.40 4.61 2.38
C GLY A 421 -40.66 6.01 1.83
N ARG A 422 -39.88 6.54 0.87
CA ARG A 422 -40.18 7.87 0.29
C ARG A 422 -40.34 7.98 -1.22
N ASN A 423 -39.83 7.06 -2.06
CA ASN A 423 -40.07 7.06 -3.50
C ASN A 423 -39.93 5.63 -4.08
N PRO A 424 -40.66 5.27 -5.16
CA PRO A 424 -40.37 4.06 -5.92
C PRO A 424 -38.94 4.12 -6.46
N ALA A 425 -38.21 2.99 -6.38
CA ALA A 425 -36.84 2.94 -6.86
C ALA A 425 -36.82 3.15 -8.38
N ILE A 426 -35.99 4.08 -8.84
CA ILE A 426 -35.68 4.23 -10.26
C ILE A 426 -35.04 2.92 -10.72
N THR A 427 -35.68 2.24 -11.67
CA THR A 427 -35.24 0.95 -12.21
C THR A 427 -34.33 1.12 -13.41
N PHE A 428 -34.46 2.25 -14.12
CA PHE A 428 -33.76 2.51 -15.37
C PHE A 428 -33.71 4.02 -15.69
N THR A 429 -32.67 4.48 -16.38
CA THR A 429 -32.57 5.85 -16.91
C THR A 429 -32.07 5.91 -18.35
N ASN A 430 -32.73 6.72 -19.17
CA ASN A 430 -32.34 7.14 -20.53
C ASN A 430 -31.69 8.54 -20.50
N ALA A 431 -30.89 8.82 -19.46
CA ALA A 431 -30.22 10.11 -19.30
C ALA A 431 -29.45 10.50 -20.56
N ASP A 432 -29.59 11.77 -20.96
CA ASP A 432 -28.84 12.32 -22.08
C ASP A 432 -27.44 12.71 -21.61
N LEU A 433 -26.47 11.84 -21.85
CA LEU A 433 -25.08 12.02 -21.46
C LEU A 433 -24.40 13.17 -22.22
N THR A 434 -24.96 13.61 -23.35
CA THR A 434 -24.45 14.80 -24.06
C THR A 434 -24.71 16.08 -23.28
N LYS A 435 -25.79 16.12 -22.49
CA LYS A 435 -26.03 17.22 -21.54
C LYS A 435 -25.03 17.22 -20.40
N ILE A 436 -24.64 16.03 -19.92
CA ILE A 436 -23.59 15.90 -18.90
C ILE A 436 -22.25 16.39 -19.47
N ASP A 437 -21.88 16.01 -20.71
CA ASP A 437 -20.67 16.55 -21.36
C ASP A 437 -20.69 18.08 -21.48
N GLN A 438 -21.81 18.65 -21.94
CA GLN A 438 -21.98 20.12 -22.03
C GLN A 438 -21.89 20.81 -20.66
N LEU A 439 -22.47 20.19 -19.63
CA LEU A 439 -22.46 20.68 -18.26
C LEU A 439 -21.06 20.69 -17.68
N VAL A 440 -20.33 19.58 -17.82
CA VAL A 440 -18.94 19.45 -17.35
C VAL A 440 -18.05 20.48 -18.03
N ARG A 441 -18.24 20.73 -19.34
CA ARG A 441 -17.48 21.75 -20.09
C ARG A 441 -17.84 23.19 -19.76
N SER A 442 -19.06 23.46 -19.28
CA SER A 442 -19.55 24.82 -19.01
C SER A 442 -19.33 25.28 -17.57
N HIS A 443 -19.31 24.35 -16.61
CA HIS A 443 -19.19 24.67 -15.18
C HIS A 443 -17.74 24.74 -14.69
N SER A 444 -16.79 24.28 -15.48
CA SER A 444 -15.40 24.21 -15.07
C SER A 444 -14.61 25.43 -15.55
N ASN A 445 -14.07 26.20 -14.60
CA ASN A 445 -12.93 27.08 -14.88
C ASN A 445 -11.68 26.26 -15.31
N ALA A 446 -11.72 24.95 -15.11
CA ALA A 446 -10.70 23.99 -15.52
C ALA A 446 -11.02 23.40 -16.90
N PRO A 447 -10.09 23.41 -17.87
CA PRO A 447 -10.30 22.71 -19.14
C PRO A 447 -10.42 21.19 -18.92
N VAL A 448 -11.29 20.56 -19.73
CA VAL A 448 -11.31 19.10 -19.89
C VAL A 448 -10.03 18.69 -20.64
N VAL A 449 -9.09 18.08 -19.92
CA VAL A 449 -7.80 17.63 -20.49
C VAL A 449 -7.87 16.20 -21.03
N HIS A 450 -8.85 15.42 -20.57
CA HIS A 450 -9.11 14.08 -21.05
C HIS A 450 -10.60 13.83 -21.09
N HIS A 451 -11.06 13.23 -22.20
CA HIS A 451 -12.41 12.73 -22.37
C HIS A 451 -12.31 11.37 -23.04
N SER A 452 -12.84 10.33 -22.41
CA SER A 452 -12.88 8.99 -22.98
C SER A 452 -14.29 8.41 -22.93
N ASN A 453 -14.62 7.66 -23.98
CA ASN A 453 -15.83 6.84 -24.05
C ASN A 453 -15.38 5.40 -24.28
N ARG A 454 -15.55 4.57 -23.25
CA ARG A 454 -15.22 3.14 -23.27
C ARG A 454 -16.50 2.36 -23.44
N VAL A 455 -16.51 1.44 -24.40
CA VAL A 455 -17.64 0.53 -24.64
C VAL A 455 -17.15 -0.90 -24.46
N SER A 456 -17.92 -1.73 -23.76
CA SER A 456 -17.67 -3.16 -23.60
C SER A 456 -18.97 -3.94 -23.69
N THR A 457 -18.87 -5.26 -23.73
CA THR A 457 -20.02 -6.18 -23.78
C THR A 457 -20.96 -6.09 -22.58
N ARG A 458 -20.53 -5.45 -21.47
CA ARG A 458 -21.31 -5.30 -20.23
C ARG A 458 -21.88 -3.89 -20.01
N GLY A 459 -21.40 -2.88 -20.74
CA GLY A 459 -21.82 -1.50 -20.56
C GLY A 459 -20.90 -0.49 -21.22
N SER A 460 -21.17 0.80 -20.99
CA SER A 460 -20.30 1.88 -21.42
C SER A 460 -19.87 2.73 -20.22
N ALA A 461 -18.73 3.41 -20.35
CA ALA A 461 -18.22 4.35 -19.37
C ALA A 461 -17.76 5.62 -20.07
N LEU A 462 -18.27 6.76 -19.64
CA LEU A 462 -17.82 8.08 -20.06
C LEU A 462 -17.04 8.72 -18.93
N GLU A 463 -15.84 9.20 -19.23
CA GLU A 463 -14.94 9.80 -18.27
C GLU A 463 -14.51 11.19 -18.73
N TRP A 464 -14.57 12.14 -17.80
CA TRP A 464 -14.06 13.49 -17.97
C TRP A 464 -13.03 13.78 -16.88
N VAL A 465 -11.83 14.21 -17.30
CA VAL A 465 -10.78 14.67 -16.39
C VAL A 465 -10.56 16.16 -16.61
N LEU A 466 -10.79 16.94 -15.55
CA LEU A 466 -10.65 18.39 -15.55
C LEU A 466 -9.40 18.77 -14.77
N GLN A 467 -8.53 19.58 -15.39
CA GLN A 467 -7.26 19.99 -14.78
C GLN A 467 -7.27 21.46 -14.43
N SER A 468 -7.29 21.78 -13.14
CA SER A 468 -7.01 23.13 -12.65
C SER A 468 -5.49 23.35 -12.56
N PRO A 469 -4.96 24.54 -12.92
CA PRO A 469 -3.55 24.84 -12.72
C PRO A 469 -3.14 24.71 -11.25
N GLY A 470 -2.17 23.82 -10.95
CA GLY A 470 -1.59 23.66 -9.62
C GLY A 470 -2.37 22.78 -8.63
N ASN A 471 -3.48 22.16 -9.04
CA ASN A 471 -4.28 21.26 -8.21
C ASN A 471 -4.36 19.85 -8.81
N ASP A 472 -4.77 18.87 -8.01
CA ASP A 472 -5.08 17.54 -8.53
C ASP A 472 -6.27 17.58 -9.51
N PRO A 473 -6.34 16.66 -10.49
CA PRO A 473 -7.45 16.66 -11.43
C PRO A 473 -8.78 16.31 -10.76
N THR A 474 -9.87 16.88 -11.26
CA THR A 474 -11.23 16.41 -10.95
C THR A 474 -11.60 15.36 -11.98
N CYS A 475 -12.02 14.18 -11.53
CA CYS A 475 -12.51 13.11 -12.38
C CYS A 475 -14.01 12.92 -12.18
N ILE A 476 -14.74 12.86 -13.29
CA ILE A 476 -16.17 12.55 -13.36
C ILE A 476 -16.29 11.32 -14.25
N GLU A 477 -16.90 10.27 -13.74
CA GLU A 477 -17.17 9.06 -14.52
C GLU A 477 -18.64 8.66 -14.41
N VAL A 478 -19.25 8.31 -15.54
CA VAL A 478 -20.61 7.80 -15.63
C VAL A 478 -20.58 6.48 -16.39
N VAL A 479 -21.03 5.42 -15.73
CA VAL A 479 -21.05 4.05 -16.24
C VAL A 479 -22.48 3.60 -16.44
N VAL A 480 -22.84 3.30 -17.69
CA VAL A 480 -24.17 2.84 -18.10
C VAL A 480 -24.15 1.33 -18.27
N LEU A 481 -25.02 0.64 -17.53
CA LEU A 481 -25.07 -0.82 -17.48
C LEU A 481 -26.44 -1.33 -17.98
N ALA A 482 -26.55 -2.64 -18.15
CA ALA A 482 -27.77 -3.27 -18.68
C ALA A 482 -28.97 -3.13 -17.73
N SER A 483 -28.74 -3.10 -16.41
CA SER A 483 -29.81 -3.03 -15.41
C SER A 483 -29.38 -2.32 -14.12
N ALA A 484 -30.36 -1.95 -13.29
CA ALA A 484 -30.09 -1.44 -11.94
C ALA A 484 -29.39 -2.47 -11.03
N ARG A 485 -29.60 -3.76 -11.26
CA ARG A 485 -28.88 -4.81 -10.53
C ARG A 485 -27.39 -4.78 -10.89
N ASP A 486 -27.08 -4.62 -12.18
CA ASP A 486 -25.69 -4.56 -12.64
C ASP A 486 -24.99 -3.30 -12.13
N ALA A 487 -25.67 -2.16 -12.08
CA ALA A 487 -25.15 -0.94 -11.47
C ALA A 487 -24.83 -1.09 -9.98
N LYS A 488 -25.68 -1.80 -9.22
CA LYS A 488 -25.40 -2.13 -7.81
C LYS A 488 -24.21 -3.08 -7.66
N ASN A 489 -24.09 -4.08 -8.53
CA ASN A 489 -22.96 -4.99 -8.54
C ASN A 489 -21.66 -4.25 -8.87
N TYR A 490 -21.70 -3.35 -9.86
CA TYR A 490 -20.57 -2.51 -10.23
C TYR A 490 -20.17 -1.58 -9.07
N PHE A 491 -21.12 -0.98 -8.37
CA PHE A 491 -20.85 -0.19 -7.15
C PHE A 491 -20.13 -1.03 -6.08
N ALA A 492 -20.56 -2.26 -5.83
CA ALA A 492 -19.91 -3.15 -4.87
C ALA A 492 -18.49 -3.54 -5.31
N SER A 493 -18.29 -3.84 -6.60
CA SER A 493 -16.96 -4.12 -7.16
C SER A 493 -16.05 -2.89 -7.10
N TYR A 494 -16.58 -1.69 -7.32
CA TYR A 494 -15.84 -0.44 -7.19
C TYR A 494 -15.35 -0.24 -5.74
N LEU A 495 -16.21 -0.50 -4.75
CA LEU A 495 -15.85 -0.43 -3.33
C LEU A 495 -14.72 -1.40 -2.95
N ARG A 496 -14.64 -2.61 -3.54
CA ARG A 496 -13.59 -3.59 -3.26
C ARG A 496 -12.17 -3.10 -3.57
N ARG A 497 -12.04 -2.05 -4.39
CA ARG A 497 -10.75 -1.51 -4.83
C ARG A 497 -10.11 -0.59 -3.81
N TYR A 498 -10.86 -0.14 -2.82
CA TYR A 498 -10.34 0.67 -1.74
C TYR A 498 -9.55 -0.20 -0.76
N GLN A 499 -8.29 0.15 -0.56
CA GLN A 499 -7.41 -0.54 0.39
C GLN A 499 -7.59 -0.06 1.84
N ALA A 500 -8.14 1.15 2.02
CA ALA A 500 -8.46 1.72 3.30
C ALA A 500 -9.88 1.30 3.75
N PRO A 501 -10.18 1.29 5.06
CA PRO A 501 -11.50 0.95 5.57
C PRO A 501 -12.59 1.86 4.98
N LEU A 502 -13.61 1.27 4.36
CA LEU A 502 -14.64 2.00 3.64
C LEU A 502 -15.43 2.96 4.54
N GLU A 503 -15.53 2.68 5.84
CA GLU A 503 -16.18 3.55 6.84
C GLU A 503 -15.44 4.86 7.12
N GLU A 504 -14.14 4.94 6.80
CA GLU A 504 -13.35 6.17 6.94
C GLU A 504 -13.37 7.00 5.66
N ILE A 505 -13.48 6.32 4.52
CA ILE A 505 -13.50 6.96 3.20
C ILE A 505 -14.92 7.44 2.88
N PHE A 506 -15.93 6.68 3.31
CA PHE A 506 -17.31 6.88 2.91
C PHE A 506 -18.28 6.90 4.07
N ILE A 507 -19.03 7.98 4.13
CA ILE A 507 -20.22 8.16 4.96
C ILE A 507 -21.47 8.16 4.07
N ALA A 508 -22.62 7.86 4.68
CA ALA A 508 -23.88 8.13 4.03
C ALA A 508 -24.10 9.65 4.01
N PRO A 509 -24.45 10.26 2.87
CA PRO A 509 -24.71 11.70 2.81
C PRO A 509 -25.88 12.09 3.74
N SER A 510 -25.87 13.34 4.20
CA SER A 510 -27.01 13.91 4.92
C SER A 510 -28.31 13.78 4.08
N PRO A 511 -29.49 13.67 4.72
CA PRO A 511 -30.75 13.69 3.99
C PRO A 511 -30.83 14.92 3.07
N GLY A 512 -30.99 14.71 1.77
CA GLY A 512 -30.95 15.76 0.75
C GLY A 512 -31.26 15.21 -0.63
N PRO A 513 -31.25 16.05 -1.70
CA PRO A 513 -31.69 15.66 -3.04
C PRO A 513 -30.92 14.46 -3.61
N LEU A 514 -29.61 14.39 -3.38
CA LEU A 514 -28.78 13.26 -3.82
C LEU A 514 -29.25 11.94 -3.19
N ARG A 515 -29.45 11.95 -1.86
CA ARG A 515 -29.90 10.78 -1.10
C ARG A 515 -31.39 10.46 -1.31
N ALA A 516 -32.20 11.42 -1.76
CA ALA A 516 -33.62 11.18 -1.99
C ALA A 516 -33.90 10.41 -3.29
N MET A 517 -32.95 10.42 -4.23
CA MET A 517 -33.19 10.02 -5.62
C MET A 517 -32.20 8.99 -6.17
N ALA A 518 -31.02 8.82 -5.54
CA ALA A 518 -30.16 7.69 -5.84
C ALA A 518 -30.79 6.36 -5.36
N GLY A 519 -30.32 5.21 -5.84
CA GLY A 519 -30.59 3.89 -5.28
C GLY A 519 -29.55 3.47 -4.24
N LEU A 520 -28.32 3.96 -4.38
CA LEU A 520 -27.19 3.82 -3.45
C LEU A 520 -26.40 5.13 -3.50
N CYS A 521 -25.90 5.62 -2.37
CA CYS A 521 -25.03 6.80 -2.37
C CYS A 521 -24.07 6.81 -1.19
N LEU A 522 -22.79 7.07 -1.46
CA LEU A 522 -21.76 7.32 -0.47
C LEU A 522 -20.95 8.57 -0.85
N VAL A 523 -20.51 9.30 0.16
CA VAL A 523 -19.69 10.51 0.02
C VAL A 523 -18.53 10.49 1.00
N SER A 524 -17.45 11.21 0.71
CA SER A 524 -16.38 11.41 1.69
C SER A 524 -16.83 12.29 2.87
N PRO A 525 -16.18 12.20 4.03
CA PRO A 525 -16.40 13.14 5.13
C PRO A 525 -16.15 14.59 4.71
N GLN A 526 -16.86 15.54 5.33
CA GLN A 526 -16.77 16.97 5.00
C GLN A 526 -15.39 17.58 5.27
N ASP A 527 -14.66 17.05 6.25
CA ASP A 527 -13.36 17.60 6.70
C ASP A 527 -12.17 17.20 5.79
N VAL A 528 -12.44 16.55 4.66
CA VAL A 528 -11.40 16.12 3.72
C VAL A 528 -11.33 17.12 2.56
N ASN A 529 -10.14 17.68 2.33
CA ASN A 529 -9.84 18.58 1.19
C ASN A 529 -9.82 17.85 -0.18
N HIS A 530 -10.45 16.68 -0.25
CA HIS A 530 -10.50 15.81 -1.42
C HIS A 530 -11.81 15.03 -1.39
N GLY A 531 -12.79 15.56 -2.10
CA GLY A 531 -14.16 15.09 -2.06
C GLY A 531 -14.33 13.85 -2.94
N HIS A 532 -15.11 12.89 -2.46
CA HIS A 532 -15.54 11.74 -3.22
C HIS A 532 -17.06 11.60 -3.16
N ALA A 533 -17.66 11.25 -4.28
CA ALA A 533 -19.05 10.82 -4.34
C ALA A 533 -19.18 9.63 -5.30
N ILE A 534 -19.86 8.59 -4.84
CA ILE A 534 -20.29 7.47 -5.68
C ILE A 534 -21.78 7.24 -5.45
N TRP A 535 -22.53 7.06 -6.53
CA TRP A 535 -23.96 6.80 -6.42
C TRP A 535 -24.49 6.01 -7.62
N VAL A 536 -25.68 5.45 -7.46
CA VAL A 536 -26.39 4.69 -8.49
C VAL A 536 -27.74 5.34 -8.76
N VAL A 537 -28.11 5.53 -10.03
CA VAL A 537 -29.45 5.98 -10.46
C VAL A 537 -29.94 5.03 -11.55
N GLY A 538 -30.92 4.17 -11.23
CA GLY A 538 -31.34 3.13 -12.17
C GLY A 538 -30.17 2.22 -12.56
N ASN A 539 -29.95 2.09 -13.87
CA ASN A 539 -28.88 1.30 -14.48
C ASN A 539 -27.54 2.08 -14.64
N VAL A 540 -27.42 3.26 -14.03
CA VAL A 540 -26.22 4.09 -14.13
C VAL A 540 -25.49 4.16 -12.80
N PHE A 541 -24.20 3.88 -12.80
CA PHE A 541 -23.27 4.17 -11.73
C PHE A 541 -22.54 5.49 -12.05
N ALA A 542 -22.44 6.39 -11.09
CA ALA A 542 -21.72 7.64 -11.24
C ALA A 542 -20.68 7.80 -10.13
N TYR A 543 -19.53 8.34 -10.52
CA TYR A 543 -18.38 8.60 -9.67
C TYR A 543 -17.89 10.02 -9.90
N LEU A 544 -17.54 10.67 -8.80
CA LEU A 544 -16.91 11.98 -8.83
C LEU A 544 -15.85 12.09 -7.74
N ASN A 545 -14.69 12.65 -8.12
CA ASN A 545 -13.53 12.84 -7.26
C ASN A 545 -12.87 14.17 -7.65
N GLY A 546 -12.47 14.98 -6.67
CA GLY A 546 -11.57 16.10 -6.94
C GLY A 546 -10.98 16.74 -5.68
N PRO A 547 -10.06 17.71 -5.85
CA PRO A 547 -9.34 18.38 -4.76
C PRO A 547 -10.20 19.43 -4.01
N MET A 548 -11.51 19.27 -4.02
CA MET A 548 -12.47 20.18 -3.39
C MET A 548 -13.22 19.42 -2.29
N SER A 549 -13.79 20.13 -1.32
CA SER A 549 -14.66 19.46 -0.34
C SER A 549 -15.84 18.77 -1.04
N VAL A 550 -16.44 17.76 -0.42
CA VAL A 550 -17.59 17.08 -1.03
C VAL A 550 -18.80 18.01 -1.17
N GLU A 551 -18.92 19.05 -0.35
CA GLU A 551 -19.95 20.07 -0.46
C GLU A 551 -19.73 20.96 -1.69
N ASP A 552 -18.48 21.37 -1.94
CA ASP A 552 -18.15 22.13 -3.12
C ASP A 552 -18.32 21.29 -4.40
N LEU A 553 -17.88 20.03 -4.39
CA LEU A 553 -18.17 19.09 -5.49
C LEU A 553 -19.67 18.93 -5.70
N TYR A 554 -20.44 18.91 -4.60
CA TYR A 554 -21.89 18.79 -4.68
C TYR A 554 -22.53 19.96 -5.42
N ASN A 555 -22.16 21.17 -5.00
CA ASN A 555 -22.69 22.40 -5.57
C ASN A 555 -22.20 22.66 -6.99
N THR A 556 -20.98 22.21 -7.33
CA THR A 556 -20.36 22.47 -8.64
C THR A 556 -20.78 21.46 -9.71
N TYR A 557 -20.83 20.16 -9.36
CA TYR A 557 -21.02 19.10 -10.35
C TYR A 557 -22.11 18.09 -9.97
N ILE A 558 -22.06 17.52 -8.76
CA ILE A 558 -22.88 16.34 -8.42
C ILE A 558 -24.37 16.64 -8.54
N LYS A 559 -24.82 17.82 -8.08
CA LYS A 559 -26.23 18.21 -8.13
C LYS A 559 -26.78 18.15 -9.56
N GLU A 560 -26.06 18.70 -10.52
CA GLU A 560 -26.54 18.83 -11.89
C GLU A 560 -26.36 17.55 -12.71
N VAL A 561 -25.25 16.82 -12.48
CA VAL A 561 -25.06 15.47 -13.04
C VAL A 561 -26.20 14.57 -12.56
N ASN A 562 -26.48 14.56 -11.26
CA ASN A 562 -27.57 13.76 -10.69
C ASN A 562 -28.94 14.18 -11.25
N GLN A 563 -29.21 15.48 -11.40
CA GLN A 563 -30.45 15.96 -12.01
C GLN A 563 -30.58 15.47 -13.46
N SER A 564 -29.51 15.51 -14.25
CA SER A 564 -29.51 15.01 -15.62
C SER A 564 -29.80 13.50 -15.69
N LEU A 565 -29.28 12.72 -14.72
CA LEU A 565 -29.57 11.29 -14.60
C LEU A 565 -31.03 11.02 -14.22
N ILE A 566 -31.63 11.87 -13.39
CA ILE A 566 -33.02 11.80 -12.95
C ILE A 566 -33.98 12.21 -14.06
N ASP A 567 -33.65 13.23 -14.85
CA ASP A 567 -34.54 13.71 -15.92
C ASP A 567 -34.78 12.64 -17.00
N GLY A 568 -33.83 11.71 -17.17
CA GLY A 568 -33.98 10.52 -18.01
C GLY A 568 -34.57 9.30 -17.30
N ALA A 569 -34.84 9.37 -16.00
CA ALA A 569 -35.27 8.24 -15.19
C ALA A 569 -36.70 7.81 -15.50
N SER A 570 -36.93 6.51 -15.33
CA SER A 570 -38.25 5.89 -15.40
C SER A 570 -38.53 5.08 -14.14
N PHE A 571 -39.79 5.07 -13.70
CA PHE A 571 -40.24 4.37 -12.50
C PHE A 571 -40.88 2.99 -12.80
N GLY A 572 -40.70 2.45 -14.01
CA GLY A 572 -41.31 1.20 -14.49
C GLY A 572 -40.50 0.50 -15.59
N GLU A 573 -41.12 -0.40 -16.36
CA GLU A 573 -40.50 -0.97 -17.56
C GLU A 573 -40.36 0.12 -18.63
N ALA A 574 -39.18 0.73 -18.70
CA ALA A 574 -38.85 1.63 -19.80
C ALA A 574 -38.32 0.84 -21.00
N ASN A 575 -38.68 1.29 -22.19
CA ASN A 575 -37.96 0.92 -23.39
C ASN A 575 -36.65 1.72 -23.43
N PRO A 576 -35.48 1.07 -23.27
CA PRO A 576 -34.21 1.77 -23.40
C PRO A 576 -34.09 2.34 -24.81
N LEU A 577 -33.59 3.57 -24.93
CA LEU A 577 -33.08 4.08 -26.20
C LEU A 577 -31.79 3.31 -26.49
N ARG A 578 -31.91 2.28 -27.31
CA ARG A 578 -30.85 1.33 -27.62
C ARG A 578 -30.52 1.34 -29.11
N PRO A 579 -29.27 1.04 -29.48
CA PRO A 579 -28.94 0.78 -30.87
C PRO A 579 -29.72 -0.42 -31.41
N VAL A 580 -29.95 -0.45 -32.71
CA VAL A 580 -30.53 -1.62 -33.37
C VAL A 580 -29.51 -2.19 -34.32
N VAL A 581 -28.95 -3.34 -33.97
CA VAL A 581 -28.11 -4.15 -34.85
C VAL A 581 -29.03 -4.97 -35.73
N SER A 582 -28.94 -4.76 -37.04
CA SER A 582 -29.82 -5.38 -38.04
C SER A 582 -29.19 -6.60 -38.70
N ASP A 583 -27.86 -6.59 -38.88
CA ASP A 583 -27.12 -7.67 -39.52
C ASP A 583 -25.63 -7.63 -39.16
N ILE A 584 -24.96 -8.78 -39.15
CA ILE A 584 -23.51 -8.92 -39.05
C ILE A 584 -23.03 -9.83 -40.19
N GLN A 585 -22.45 -9.21 -41.22
CA GLN A 585 -22.02 -9.90 -42.44
C GLN A 585 -20.52 -10.21 -42.42
N GLY A 586 -20.17 -11.39 -42.90
CA GLY A 586 -18.78 -11.82 -43.11
C GLY A 586 -18.61 -13.33 -42.88
N PRO A 587 -17.38 -13.85 -43.01
CA PRO A 587 -17.13 -15.28 -42.90
C PRO A 587 -17.38 -15.77 -41.46
N ARG A 588 -17.92 -16.98 -41.32
CA ARG A 588 -18.03 -17.70 -40.04
C ARG A 588 -16.93 -18.75 -39.87
N GLN A 589 -16.18 -19.02 -40.93
CA GLN A 589 -15.07 -19.94 -40.97
C GLN A 589 -13.95 -19.30 -41.80
N VAL A 590 -12.73 -19.32 -41.26
CA VAL A 590 -11.53 -18.70 -41.86
C VAL A 590 -10.32 -19.59 -41.62
N LYS A 591 -9.25 -19.42 -42.40
CA LYS A 591 -8.01 -20.19 -42.24
C LYS A 591 -7.05 -19.49 -41.28
N VAL A 592 -6.19 -20.24 -40.60
CA VAL A 592 -5.05 -19.67 -39.85
C VAL A 592 -4.19 -18.82 -40.80
N GLY A 593 -3.88 -17.60 -40.40
CA GLY A 593 -3.17 -16.58 -41.17
C GLY A 593 -4.06 -15.73 -42.09
N GLU A 594 -5.35 -16.03 -42.21
CA GLU A 594 -6.28 -15.26 -43.05
C GLU A 594 -6.69 -13.95 -42.36
N GLU A 595 -6.58 -12.84 -43.09
CA GLU A 595 -7.25 -11.60 -42.72
C GLU A 595 -8.69 -11.60 -43.26
N PHE A 596 -9.64 -11.25 -42.41
CA PHE A 596 -11.04 -11.18 -42.79
C PHE A 596 -11.72 -9.95 -42.18
N SER A 597 -12.91 -9.61 -42.66
CA SER A 597 -13.68 -8.48 -42.15
C SER A 597 -15.11 -8.87 -41.83
N LEU A 598 -15.61 -8.31 -40.73
CA LEU A 598 -17.02 -8.38 -40.35
C LEU A 598 -17.62 -6.97 -40.45
N ASN A 599 -18.69 -6.84 -41.24
CA ASN A 599 -19.43 -5.58 -41.40
C ASN A 599 -20.70 -5.66 -40.56
N VAL A 600 -20.85 -4.72 -39.61
CA VAL A 600 -22.03 -4.69 -38.73
C VAL A 600 -22.96 -3.55 -39.13
N SER A 601 -24.19 -3.89 -39.51
CA SER A 601 -25.23 -2.92 -39.85
C SER A 601 -25.97 -2.50 -38.59
N VAL A 602 -25.57 -1.37 -38.00
CA VAL A 602 -26.18 -0.79 -36.80
C VAL A 602 -26.85 0.54 -37.12
N SER A 603 -28.05 0.76 -36.59
CA SER A 603 -28.78 2.03 -36.70
C SER A 603 -28.79 2.79 -35.37
N GLY A 604 -28.78 4.13 -35.49
CA GLY A 604 -28.55 5.06 -34.39
C GLY A 604 -27.14 5.62 -34.42
N SER A 605 -26.93 6.79 -33.80
CA SER A 605 -25.57 7.28 -33.53
C SER A 605 -24.97 6.40 -32.45
N VAL A 606 -23.86 5.71 -32.73
CA VAL A 606 -23.28 4.73 -31.80
C VAL A 606 -21.77 4.85 -31.65
N HIS A 607 -21.30 4.42 -30.50
CA HIS A 607 -19.90 4.07 -30.28
C HIS A 607 -19.79 2.55 -30.26
N SER A 608 -18.77 1.98 -30.91
CA SER A 608 -18.61 0.54 -31.00
C SER A 608 -17.27 0.07 -30.47
N SER A 609 -17.28 -1.12 -29.88
CA SER A 609 -16.11 -1.86 -29.42
C SER A 609 -16.30 -3.34 -29.73
N VAL A 610 -15.22 -4.08 -29.82
CA VAL A 610 -15.24 -5.53 -29.98
C VAL A 610 -14.34 -6.19 -28.95
N ASP A 611 -14.88 -7.23 -28.34
CA ASP A 611 -14.20 -8.11 -27.40
C ASP A 611 -13.84 -9.40 -28.14
N THR A 612 -12.53 -9.64 -28.33
CA THR A 612 -12.03 -10.86 -28.95
C THR A 612 -11.89 -12.02 -27.96
N GLY A 613 -12.14 -11.81 -26.66
CA GLY A 613 -11.89 -12.79 -25.59
C GLY A 613 -10.40 -13.04 -25.32
N ASP A 614 -10.12 -13.90 -24.34
CA ASP A 614 -8.75 -14.20 -23.87
C ASP A 614 -8.01 -15.25 -24.71
N ASN A 615 -8.70 -15.87 -25.66
CA ASN A 615 -8.11 -16.86 -26.54
C ASN A 615 -7.57 -16.12 -27.77
N ASP A 616 -6.26 -16.12 -27.97
CA ASP A 616 -5.54 -15.50 -29.11
C ASP A 616 -5.82 -16.22 -30.46
N THR A 617 -7.04 -16.69 -30.68
CA THR A 617 -7.50 -17.37 -31.90
C THR A 617 -7.77 -16.34 -33.01
N VAL A 618 -8.30 -15.18 -32.66
CA VAL A 618 -8.60 -14.08 -33.58
C VAL A 618 -8.17 -12.76 -32.94
N VAL A 619 -7.42 -11.94 -33.69
CA VAL A 619 -6.94 -10.63 -33.23
C VAL A 619 -7.56 -9.51 -34.05
N LEU A 620 -8.01 -8.44 -33.39
CA LEU A 620 -8.51 -7.23 -34.07
C LEU A 620 -7.33 -6.47 -34.69
N VAL A 621 -7.36 -6.30 -36.01
CA VAL A 621 -6.36 -5.56 -36.78
C VAL A 621 -6.74 -4.08 -36.88
N SER A 622 -7.98 -3.79 -37.25
CA SER A 622 -8.46 -2.41 -37.41
C SER A 622 -9.99 -2.32 -37.27
N GLN A 623 -10.47 -1.10 -36.99
CA GLN A 623 -11.89 -0.75 -36.93
C GLN A 623 -12.13 0.54 -37.71
N ASP A 624 -13.08 0.50 -38.66
CA ASP A 624 -13.52 1.65 -39.45
C ASP A 624 -14.70 2.37 -38.75
N PRO A 625 -14.80 3.71 -38.82
CA PRO A 625 -16.02 4.48 -38.58
C PRO A 625 -17.36 3.88 -39.08
N TYR A 626 -17.35 3.12 -40.19
CA TYR A 626 -18.56 2.47 -40.74
C TYR A 626 -18.88 1.10 -40.11
N HIS A 627 -18.31 0.79 -38.93
CA HIS A 627 -18.51 -0.47 -38.21
C HIS A 627 -18.09 -1.72 -39.01
N SER A 628 -17.04 -1.56 -39.82
CA SER A 628 -16.27 -2.66 -40.39
C SER A 628 -15.09 -2.98 -39.47
N PHE A 629 -14.98 -4.25 -39.08
CA PHE A 629 -13.95 -4.74 -38.17
C PHE A 629 -13.08 -5.74 -38.92
N GLN A 630 -11.79 -5.46 -39.03
CA GLN A 630 -10.82 -6.33 -39.68
C GLN A 630 -10.09 -7.16 -38.63
N PHE A 631 -10.00 -8.45 -38.87
CA PHE A 631 -9.38 -9.42 -37.98
C PHE A 631 -8.31 -10.23 -38.69
N LEU A 632 -7.38 -10.78 -37.90
CA LEU A 632 -6.42 -11.79 -38.30
C LEU A 632 -6.71 -13.07 -37.52
N ALA A 633 -6.87 -14.19 -38.22
CA ALA A 633 -7.02 -15.50 -37.60
C ALA A 633 -5.64 -16.07 -37.23
N GLU A 634 -5.25 -16.07 -35.96
CA GLU A 634 -3.89 -16.42 -35.54
C GLU A 634 -3.71 -17.92 -35.20
N GLN A 635 -4.73 -18.57 -34.63
CA GLN A 635 -4.63 -19.95 -34.17
C GLN A 635 -5.88 -20.74 -34.54
N GLU A 636 -5.73 -22.06 -34.71
CA GLU A 636 -6.86 -22.97 -34.95
C GLU A 636 -7.72 -23.07 -33.69
N GLY A 637 -9.04 -22.97 -33.86
CA GLY A 637 -9.97 -22.99 -32.75
C GLY A 637 -11.27 -22.26 -33.04
N LYS A 638 -12.19 -22.32 -32.07
CA LYS A 638 -13.42 -21.53 -32.10
C LYS A 638 -13.27 -20.30 -31.22
N GLN A 639 -13.56 -19.14 -31.78
CA GLN A 639 -13.58 -17.87 -31.04
C GLN A 639 -14.98 -17.26 -31.09
N THR A 640 -15.49 -16.82 -29.94
CA THR A 640 -16.70 -15.98 -29.90
C THR A 640 -16.27 -14.52 -29.79
N LEU A 641 -16.62 -13.72 -30.81
CA LEU A 641 -16.39 -12.29 -30.85
C LEU A 641 -17.63 -11.58 -30.29
N GLY A 642 -17.44 -10.70 -29.30
CA GLY A 642 -18.51 -9.89 -28.71
C GLY A 642 -18.47 -8.46 -29.23
N PHE A 643 -19.45 -8.07 -30.04
CA PHE A 643 -19.59 -6.71 -30.55
C PHE A 643 -20.50 -5.90 -29.63
N ALA A 644 -20.02 -4.77 -29.13
CA ALA A 644 -20.76 -3.90 -28.24
C ALA A 644 -21.00 -2.55 -28.90
N PHE A 645 -22.26 -2.11 -28.93
CA PHE A 645 -22.70 -0.84 -29.50
C PHE A 645 -23.39 0.00 -28.43
N ALA A 646 -22.79 1.11 -28.04
CA ALA A 646 -23.37 2.08 -27.12
C ALA A 646 -24.13 3.17 -27.88
N HIS A 647 -25.37 3.45 -27.50
CA HIS A 647 -26.12 4.59 -28.03
C HIS A 647 -25.43 5.90 -27.66
N ALA A 648 -25.14 6.77 -28.63
CA ALA A 648 -24.30 7.95 -28.41
C ALA A 648 -24.88 8.95 -27.41
N THR A 649 -26.19 9.00 -27.26
CA THR A 649 -26.86 9.90 -26.31
C THR A 649 -26.98 9.31 -24.91
N THR A 650 -27.32 8.02 -24.79
CA THR A 650 -27.68 7.40 -23.50
C THR A 650 -26.62 6.49 -22.94
N GLY A 651 -25.59 6.15 -23.73
CA GLY A 651 -24.57 5.16 -23.39
C GLY A 651 -25.09 3.72 -23.31
N PHE A 652 -26.39 3.47 -23.53
CA PHE A 652 -26.94 2.12 -23.39
C PHE A 652 -26.34 1.17 -24.43
N VAL A 653 -25.85 0.03 -23.97
CA VAL A 653 -25.15 -0.94 -24.83
C VAL A 653 -26.06 -2.07 -25.28
N VAL A 654 -25.98 -2.38 -26.58
CA VAL A 654 -26.45 -3.65 -27.14
C VAL A 654 -25.24 -4.46 -27.55
N THR A 655 -25.25 -5.74 -27.18
CA THR A 655 -24.16 -6.67 -27.46
C THR A 655 -24.66 -7.77 -28.38
N GLU A 656 -23.90 -8.07 -29.43
CA GLU A 656 -24.13 -9.17 -30.35
C GLU A 656 -22.90 -10.08 -30.37
N PHE A 657 -23.10 -11.37 -30.56
CA PHE A 657 -22.02 -12.36 -30.54
C PHE A 657 -21.94 -13.11 -31.87
N VAL A 658 -20.70 -13.33 -32.33
CA VAL A 658 -20.41 -14.10 -33.54
C VAL A 658 -19.38 -15.17 -33.20
N GLU A 659 -19.70 -16.44 -33.47
CA GLU A 659 -18.71 -17.51 -33.46
C GLU A 659 -17.94 -17.54 -34.79
N ILE A 660 -16.61 -17.50 -34.71
CA ILE A 660 -15.67 -17.70 -35.79
C ILE A 660 -14.95 -19.03 -35.58
N ASN A 661 -14.98 -19.89 -36.58
CA ASN A 661 -14.24 -21.14 -36.60
C ASN A 661 -12.96 -20.97 -37.42
N VAL A 662 -11.81 -20.89 -36.76
CA VAL A 662 -10.51 -20.85 -37.43
C VAL A 662 -10.03 -22.28 -37.65
N VAL A 663 -9.80 -22.64 -38.91
CA VAL A 663 -9.37 -23.99 -39.31
C VAL A 663 -7.95 -23.98 -39.87
N SER A 664 -7.24 -25.08 -39.67
CA SER A 664 -5.92 -25.28 -40.27
C SER A 664 -5.99 -25.30 -41.81
N GLU A 665 -4.90 -24.87 -42.45
CA GLU A 665 -4.79 -24.77 -43.92
C GLU A 665 -5.02 -26.11 -44.65
N ALA A 666 -4.76 -27.24 -43.98
CA ALA A 666 -4.95 -28.58 -44.52
C ALA A 666 -6.41 -29.08 -44.47
N GLN A 667 -7.30 -28.44 -43.70
CA GLN A 667 -8.69 -28.86 -43.51
C GLN A 667 -9.71 -28.05 -44.31
N ALA A 668 -9.29 -26.99 -44.99
CA ALA A 668 -10.13 -26.04 -45.72
C ALA A 668 -9.78 -26.00 -47.20
#